data_AF-A0A9J8DGN3-F1
#
_entry.id   AF-A0A9J8DGN3-F1
#
_cell.length_a   1.000
_cell.length_b   1.000
_cell.length_c   1.000
_cell.angle_alpha   90.00
_cell.angle_beta   90.00
_cell.angle_gamma   90.00
#
_symmetry.space_group_name_H-M   'P 1'
#
loop_
_entity.id
_entity.type
_entity.pdbx_description
1 polymer ?
#
loop_
_entity_poly.entity_id
_entity_poly.type
_entity_poly.pdbx_seq_one_letter_code
_entity_poly.pdbx_strand_id
1 'polypeptide(L)'
;MIVRFNLLKRGLFLLGTFFMVSCLVLSEEVGPAEKEVTFSHVYRIDSGCKLGSQVAQLSQDQASEGQLVTVNGENDIVFKHNIHLQSAGCGCADSEDFKALLYRVNGLEEEVTYLKSQCAQGCCRGGSGADTSCSGHGTYQQDSCSCKCNPGWEGPDCSISSCPNKCNDNGHCVDGRCVCYEGYTGHDCSQLTCPNECNDKGNCVDGKCVCLSGFSGEDCSIATCPNDCIGNGLCVDGQCICDEGFFGIDCSMVLGPKGLRLIKVTNVSLLVEWESVRGAEHYILSYYPKGDEGAIKDVQVENTKNSYLLKGLRPGVTYIVQVYAIIRGINSESDEIVATTEVSGVEGIKVLGQTEDSIQVDWKNPAIAVDYFKLTHASPDGQEGQENVAMSQEARTKHTIVGLNPGTEYQIGVQPVKGKMEGKPSYATGVTDIDAPTNLMTKEVTEDSALVTWDKVQADIDGYMLSYSSIDGSGQEVRVGADSTSYKFTALKPGVLYTVYVWAIKGPRVSKKSSTEAETDIDAPINLLTREVTEYSALVTWDKVQADIDGYMLSYSSIDGSGQEVRVGADSTSYKFTALKPGVLYTIYIWPVKGSRSSRTATTEAETEIDAPKNLKAIDVKTQTSTLTWKAPQANIDGYILTYRAEDGSVQTVEKTLAARENRFALSDLAMGKKYIVTLIAYRGTKRSRVVETSFSTVRLAYPFPMDCTQIMRNGNMETGVYTIYVNSNRSRTMQVYCDMTTDGGGWIVLQRRNTGKLDFMRRWREYMKGFGELTDEFWLGLEKIHELTNTPTQYEVRFDLGLGSERTYAVYDNFKVAPSKQKFNLTIGNYKGNAGDAMTYHHGGSFSTVDSDNDIALSNCALTHQGAWWYQNCHLANLNGRFGDNRHSMGVNWKPWKGHLQSLDFTEIKIRPVGAAGRQKRSLKRRVAVF
;
A
#
# COMPACT_ATOMS: atom_id res chain seq x y z
N MET A 1 -28.09 -17.00 -28.81
CA MET A 1 -28.16 -16.38 -30.16
C MET A 1 -27.40 -17.33 -31.10
N ILE A 2 -27.95 -17.94 -32.16
CA ILE A 2 -29.09 -17.61 -33.05
C ILE A 2 -28.83 -16.29 -33.81
N VAL A 3 -28.74 -16.21 -35.14
CA VAL A 3 -28.59 -17.26 -36.18
C VAL A 3 -28.07 -16.65 -37.51
N ARG A 4 -27.61 -17.54 -38.43
CA ARG A 4 -27.62 -17.53 -39.93
C ARG A 4 -28.62 -16.57 -40.63
N PHE A 5 -28.66 -16.29 -41.95
CA PHE A 5 -28.20 -16.82 -43.27
C PHE A 5 -28.17 -15.59 -44.26
N ASN A 6 -27.87 -15.56 -45.58
CA ASN A 6 -27.36 -16.43 -46.67
C ASN A 6 -26.80 -15.47 -47.78
N LEU A 7 -26.07 -15.78 -48.86
CA LEU A 7 -25.71 -16.96 -49.67
C LEU A 7 -26.67 -17.46 -50.80
N LEU A 8 -26.10 -17.54 -52.01
CA LEU A 8 -26.42 -18.40 -53.20
C LEU A 8 -27.64 -18.14 -54.12
N LYS A 9 -27.33 -17.94 -55.42
CA LYS A 9 -27.76 -18.82 -56.54
C LYS A 9 -26.89 -18.60 -57.81
N ARG A 10 -26.97 -19.44 -58.85
CA ARG A 10 -26.09 -20.63 -59.10
C ARG A 10 -26.25 -21.16 -60.55
N GLY A 11 -25.17 -21.62 -61.19
CA GLY A 11 -25.13 -22.35 -62.48
C GLY A 11 -23.70 -22.33 -63.04
N LEU A 12 -22.96 -23.40 -63.42
CA LEU A 12 -23.26 -24.72 -64.04
C LEU A 12 -23.78 -24.60 -65.49
N PHE A 13 -23.28 -25.33 -66.50
CA PHE A 13 -22.25 -26.40 -66.55
C PHE A 13 -21.76 -26.63 -68.01
N LEU A 14 -20.55 -27.17 -68.24
CA LEU A 14 -20.26 -28.37 -69.08
C LEU A 14 -18.75 -28.58 -69.35
N LEU A 15 -18.39 -29.82 -69.74
CA LEU A 15 -17.04 -30.29 -70.08
C LEU A 15 -16.99 -30.71 -71.57
N GLY A 16 -15.78 -30.89 -72.12
CA GLY A 16 -15.58 -31.60 -73.38
C GLY A 16 -14.11 -31.67 -73.84
N THR A 17 -13.44 -32.78 -73.55
CA THR A 17 -12.14 -33.14 -74.15
C THR A 17 -12.26 -34.47 -74.92
N PHE A 18 -11.33 -34.67 -75.85
CA PHE A 18 -10.83 -35.89 -76.54
C PHE A 18 -10.65 -35.56 -78.04
N PHE A 19 -9.79 -36.18 -78.87
CA PHE A 19 -8.50 -36.91 -78.86
C PHE A 19 -8.49 -37.68 -80.21
N MET A 20 -7.34 -38.16 -80.67
CA MET A 20 -7.16 -39.05 -81.86
C MET A 20 -7.36 -38.42 -83.25
N VAL A 21 -6.81 -38.97 -84.35
CA VAL A 21 -5.42 -39.43 -84.63
C VAL A 21 -5.27 -39.70 -86.15
N SER A 22 -4.03 -39.68 -86.64
CA SER A 22 -3.59 -39.79 -88.04
C SER A 22 -3.94 -41.08 -88.80
N CYS A 23 -4.15 -40.95 -90.12
CA CYS A 23 -3.57 -41.74 -91.23
C CYS A 23 -3.85 -40.97 -92.55
N LEU A 24 -2.95 -40.77 -93.52
CA LEU A 24 -2.12 -41.72 -94.31
C LEU A 24 -3.00 -42.65 -95.17
N VAL A 25 -2.74 -42.81 -96.48
CA VAL A 25 -1.67 -43.68 -97.02
C VAL A 25 -1.45 -43.42 -98.54
N LEU A 26 -0.19 -43.11 -98.92
CA LEU A 26 0.60 -43.59 -100.11
C LEU A 26 0.08 -43.44 -101.58
N SER A 27 0.90 -43.48 -102.64
CA SER A 27 2.37 -43.67 -102.78
C SER A 27 3.03 -42.97 -104.02
N GLU A 28 4.37 -42.88 -104.00
CA GLU A 28 5.36 -43.08 -105.11
C GLU A 28 5.32 -42.22 -106.41
N GLU A 29 6.44 -41.84 -107.07
CA GLU A 29 7.86 -41.62 -106.65
C GLU A 29 8.65 -40.88 -107.79
N VAL A 30 9.95 -40.59 -107.57
CA VAL A 30 10.99 -40.11 -108.54
C VAL A 30 10.95 -38.61 -108.98
N GLY A 31 12.14 -37.98 -109.11
CA GLY A 31 12.40 -36.64 -109.69
C GLY A 31 13.68 -36.68 -110.57
N PRO A 32 14.55 -35.64 -110.67
CA PRO A 32 14.41 -34.18 -110.45
C PRO A 32 14.92 -33.33 -111.67
N ALA A 33 14.73 -31.99 -111.67
CA ALA A 33 15.38 -31.04 -112.61
C ALA A 33 15.36 -29.57 -112.12
N GLU A 34 16.23 -28.70 -112.67
CA GLU A 34 16.47 -27.29 -112.27
C GLU A 34 15.86 -26.25 -113.26
N LYS A 35 15.65 -24.98 -112.81
CA LYS A 35 15.92 -23.74 -113.61
C LYS A 35 15.79 -22.39 -112.87
N GLU A 36 16.13 -21.31 -113.58
CA GLU A 36 16.63 -19.99 -113.11
C GLU A 36 15.57 -18.87 -112.94
N VAL A 37 16.03 -17.68 -112.48
CA VAL A 37 15.30 -16.40 -112.33
C VAL A 37 16.18 -15.23 -112.83
N THR A 38 15.61 -14.10 -113.29
CA THR A 38 16.34 -12.93 -113.82
C THR A 38 15.95 -11.60 -113.15
N PHE A 39 16.64 -10.49 -113.46
CA PHE A 39 16.52 -9.19 -112.77
C PHE A 39 16.61 -7.99 -113.74
N SER A 40 16.00 -6.84 -113.38
CA SER A 40 16.12 -5.57 -114.14
C SER A 40 16.01 -4.29 -113.27
N HIS A 41 16.56 -3.17 -113.76
CA HIS A 41 16.74 -1.91 -113.03
C HIS A 41 16.23 -0.68 -113.83
N VAL A 42 15.70 0.33 -113.13
CA VAL A 42 15.28 1.63 -113.71
C VAL A 42 15.62 2.77 -112.75
N TYR A 43 16.14 3.89 -113.27
CA TYR A 43 16.58 5.07 -112.51
C TYR A 43 15.65 6.27 -112.71
N ARG A 44 15.49 7.07 -111.64
CA ARG A 44 14.83 8.38 -111.68
C ARG A 44 15.52 9.35 -110.70
N ILE A 45 15.69 10.60 -111.11
CA ILE A 45 16.37 11.66 -110.35
C ILE A 45 15.41 12.84 -110.21
N ASP A 46 14.99 13.14 -108.97
CA ASP A 46 14.19 14.32 -108.63
C ASP A 46 14.93 15.12 -107.52
N SER A 47 15.18 16.41 -107.75
CA SER A 47 15.91 17.31 -106.84
C SER A 47 15.01 18.46 -106.37
N GLY A 48 15.16 18.87 -105.10
CA GLY A 48 14.25 19.83 -104.49
C GLY A 48 14.88 20.64 -103.35
N CYS A 49 15.44 21.80 -103.68
CA CYS A 49 15.83 22.81 -102.69
C CYS A 49 14.69 23.82 -102.47
N LYS A 50 14.27 24.01 -101.22
CA LYS A 50 13.55 25.21 -100.77
C LYS A 50 14.19 25.72 -99.49
N LEU A 51 14.91 26.83 -99.59
CA LEU A 51 15.38 27.59 -98.44
C LEU A 51 14.32 28.66 -98.12
N GLY A 52 13.86 28.74 -96.86
CA GLY A 52 12.79 29.65 -96.48
C GLY A 52 12.56 29.65 -94.97
N SER A 53 13.20 30.59 -94.27
CA SER A 53 12.98 30.85 -92.85
C SER A 53 11.82 31.84 -92.63
N GLN A 54 11.56 32.15 -91.35
CA GLN A 54 10.82 33.29 -90.80
C GLN A 54 9.37 33.01 -90.36
N VAL A 55 8.97 33.75 -89.30
CA VAL A 55 7.59 34.11 -88.89
C VAL A 55 6.54 33.08 -89.31
N ALA A 56 6.66 31.88 -88.74
CA ALA A 56 6.25 30.65 -89.42
C ALA A 56 4.79 30.28 -89.18
N GLN A 57 3.88 30.70 -90.07
CA GLN A 57 2.44 30.37 -89.96
C GLN A 57 1.73 30.09 -91.29
N LEU A 58 1.01 28.95 -91.30
CA LEU A 58 -0.38 28.75 -91.74
C LEU A 58 -0.83 29.16 -93.16
N SER A 59 -1.07 28.17 -94.02
CA SER A 59 -2.40 27.79 -94.59
C SER A 59 -2.17 26.66 -95.61
N GLN A 60 -2.83 25.49 -95.50
CA GLN A 60 -4.18 25.16 -95.97
C GLN A 60 -4.32 25.22 -97.52
N ASP A 61 -4.89 24.21 -98.19
CA ASP A 61 -5.60 23.02 -97.71
C ASP A 61 -5.68 21.90 -98.77
N GLN A 62 -6.00 20.66 -98.33
CA GLN A 62 -6.81 19.60 -98.99
C GLN A 62 -6.60 19.19 -100.49
N ALA A 63 -6.75 17.94 -100.91
CA ALA A 63 -7.02 16.65 -100.21
C ALA A 63 -6.70 15.42 -101.11
N SER A 64 -7.03 14.23 -100.59
CA SER A 64 -7.10 12.88 -101.19
C SER A 64 -8.01 12.77 -102.44
N GLU A 65 -8.15 11.66 -103.17
CA GLU A 65 -8.03 10.19 -102.92
C GLU A 65 -7.43 9.48 -104.17
N GLY A 66 -7.18 8.16 -104.28
CA GLY A 66 -7.29 6.94 -103.45
C GLY A 66 -6.69 5.76 -104.27
N GLN A 67 -5.87 4.85 -103.74
CA GLN A 67 -6.13 3.70 -102.85
C GLN A 67 -6.52 2.36 -103.55
N LEU A 68 -5.56 1.41 -103.57
CA LEU A 68 -5.67 -0.05 -103.85
C LEU A 68 -6.20 -0.46 -105.25
N VAL A 69 -5.93 -1.67 -105.80
CA VAL A 69 -6.06 -3.05 -105.26
C VAL A 69 -4.96 -4.00 -105.79
N THR A 70 -4.77 -5.14 -105.11
CA THR A 70 -3.87 -6.28 -105.38
C THR A 70 -4.29 -7.14 -106.61
N VAL A 71 -3.56 -8.14 -107.12
CA VAL A 71 -3.40 -9.54 -106.60
C VAL A 71 -2.55 -10.38 -107.58
N ASN A 72 -1.72 -11.31 -107.06
CA ASN A 72 -1.06 -12.48 -107.70
C ASN A 72 -0.06 -12.34 -108.87
N GLY A 73 0.95 -13.25 -108.89
CA GLY A 73 1.50 -13.79 -110.15
C GLY A 73 3.03 -13.85 -110.30
N GLU A 74 3.71 -14.71 -109.52
CA GLU A 74 4.99 -15.39 -109.82
C GLU A 74 6.18 -14.63 -110.48
N ASN A 75 7.30 -14.56 -109.74
CA ASN A 75 8.69 -14.50 -110.23
C ASN A 75 9.11 -13.38 -111.22
N ASP A 76 9.02 -12.12 -110.78
CA ASP A 76 9.85 -11.04 -111.34
C ASP A 76 10.23 -10.02 -110.24
N ILE A 77 11.48 -9.54 -110.21
CA ILE A 77 11.98 -8.60 -109.18
C ILE A 77 12.59 -7.36 -109.84
N VAL A 78 11.88 -6.23 -109.73
CA VAL A 78 12.26 -4.94 -110.34
C VAL A 78 12.73 -3.95 -109.27
N PHE A 79 14.03 -3.60 -109.29
CA PHE A 79 14.60 -2.63 -108.35
C PHE A 79 14.54 -1.19 -108.89
N LYS A 80 13.54 -0.42 -108.44
CA LYS A 80 13.46 1.04 -108.71
C LYS A 80 14.47 1.80 -107.84
N HIS A 81 15.36 2.54 -108.50
CA HIS A 81 16.36 3.37 -107.84
C HIS A 81 15.99 4.86 -107.94
N ASN A 82 15.39 5.40 -106.88
CA ASN A 82 15.19 6.84 -106.70
C ASN A 82 16.44 7.43 -106.04
N ILE A 83 17.20 8.25 -106.76
CA ILE A 83 18.41 8.90 -106.24
C ILE A 83 18.07 10.35 -105.86
N HIS A 84 18.25 10.69 -104.58
CA HIS A 84 17.87 12.01 -104.05
C HIS A 84 19.12 12.75 -103.54
N LEU A 85 19.53 13.78 -104.28
CA LEU A 85 20.73 14.57 -103.99
C LEU A 85 20.37 15.80 -103.14
N GLN A 86 20.77 15.80 -101.87
CA GLN A 86 20.62 16.97 -100.98
C GLN A 86 21.94 17.72 -100.86
N SER A 87 22.07 18.80 -101.63
CA SER A 87 23.16 19.78 -101.50
C SER A 87 22.80 20.88 -100.49
N ALA A 88 23.64 21.04 -99.45
CA ALA A 88 23.52 22.13 -98.50
C ALA A 88 24.22 23.40 -99.05
N GLY A 89 23.56 24.14 -99.95
CA GLY A 89 24.16 25.34 -100.54
C GLY A 89 23.40 25.96 -101.72
N CYS A 90 22.17 26.41 -101.52
CA CYS A 90 21.44 27.15 -102.56
C CYS A 90 21.92 28.60 -102.69
N GLY A 91 22.88 28.80 -103.60
CA GLY A 91 23.42 30.10 -104.02
C GLY A 91 23.62 30.15 -105.53
N CYS A 92 22.53 30.31 -106.28
CA CYS A 92 22.56 30.31 -107.75
C CYS A 92 22.76 31.71 -108.34
N ALA A 93 23.36 31.75 -109.53
CA ALA A 93 23.27 32.84 -110.51
C ALA A 93 23.90 34.20 -110.13
N ASP A 94 25.16 34.23 -109.72
CA ASP A 94 26.09 35.33 -110.08
C ASP A 94 27.59 34.93 -110.02
N SER A 95 27.97 33.94 -110.83
CA SER A 95 29.36 33.77 -111.33
C SER A 95 29.37 33.98 -112.84
N GLU A 96 30.40 34.66 -113.35
CA GLU A 96 30.50 35.13 -114.74
C GLU A 96 30.40 33.99 -115.78
N ASP A 97 30.87 32.79 -115.43
CA ASP A 97 30.95 31.62 -116.32
C ASP A 97 29.61 31.22 -116.94
N PHE A 98 28.51 31.40 -116.19
CA PHE A 98 27.16 31.05 -116.66
C PHE A 98 26.60 32.07 -117.66
N LYS A 99 27.06 33.34 -117.61
CA LYS A 99 26.71 34.38 -118.57
C LYS A 99 27.48 34.24 -119.89
N ALA A 100 28.71 33.68 -119.84
CA ALA A 100 29.55 33.49 -121.02
C ALA A 100 29.07 32.38 -121.98
N LEU A 101 28.52 31.28 -121.45
CA LEU A 101 28.11 30.12 -122.27
C LEU A 101 26.74 30.26 -122.94
N LEU A 102 25.84 31.10 -122.40
CA LEU A 102 24.56 31.44 -123.04
C LEU A 102 24.74 32.11 -124.42
N TYR A 103 25.90 32.73 -124.64
CA TYR A 103 26.29 33.33 -125.93
C TYR A 103 26.75 32.30 -126.99
N ARG A 104 26.97 31.04 -126.62
CA ARG A 104 27.44 29.97 -127.53
C ARG A 104 26.32 29.04 -128.02
N VAL A 105 25.08 29.23 -127.55
CA VAL A 105 23.92 28.40 -127.92
C VAL A 105 23.12 29.00 -129.10
N ASN A 106 23.19 30.33 -129.32
CA ASN A 106 22.55 31.01 -130.46
C ASN A 106 23.42 31.03 -131.74
N GLY A 107 24.17 29.96 -132.03
CA GLY A 107 25.28 30.00 -133.00
C GLY A 107 25.22 29.05 -134.21
N LEU A 108 24.76 27.80 -134.03
CA LEU A 108 24.99 26.72 -135.00
C LEU A 108 23.85 25.69 -135.06
N GLU A 109 22.61 26.13 -135.27
CA GLU A 109 21.47 25.25 -135.54
C GLU A 109 20.70 25.64 -136.84
N GLU A 110 21.32 26.41 -137.75
CA GLU A 110 20.67 26.96 -138.95
C GLU A 110 21.39 26.67 -140.29
N GLU A 111 22.43 25.81 -140.32
CA GLU A 111 23.07 25.36 -141.57
C GLU A 111 23.13 23.83 -141.74
N VAL A 112 23.21 23.40 -143.00
CA VAL A 112 23.44 22.02 -143.48
C VAL A 112 22.25 21.02 -143.33
N THR A 113 21.03 21.48 -143.07
CA THR A 113 19.82 20.79 -143.63
C THR A 113 19.50 21.33 -145.03
N TYR A 114 20.53 21.45 -145.88
CA TYR A 114 20.44 21.98 -147.25
C TYR A 114 20.99 21.00 -148.32
N LEU A 115 21.81 20.00 -147.93
CA LEU A 115 22.43 19.06 -148.88
C LEU A 115 21.60 17.78 -149.09
N LYS A 116 20.34 17.94 -149.50
CA LYS A 116 19.51 16.84 -150.04
C LYS A 116 18.69 17.31 -151.26
N SER A 117 19.21 16.99 -152.46
CA SER A 117 18.66 17.36 -153.79
C SER A 117 18.67 18.88 -154.07
N GLN A 118 19.04 19.38 -155.25
CA GLN A 118 18.88 18.82 -156.60
C GLN A 118 20.11 19.03 -157.49
N CYS A 119 20.41 18.03 -158.33
CA CYS A 119 21.00 18.21 -159.65
C CYS A 119 20.51 17.02 -160.51
N ALA A 120 19.93 17.28 -161.68
CA ALA A 120 19.04 16.29 -162.33
C ALA A 120 19.24 16.17 -163.85
N GLN A 121 19.28 14.92 -164.33
CA GLN A 121 18.84 14.42 -165.65
C GLN A 121 19.14 12.90 -165.75
N GLY A 122 18.63 12.19 -166.77
CA GLY A 122 18.85 10.75 -166.90
C GLY A 122 18.29 10.07 -168.16
N CYS A 123 18.34 8.73 -168.15
CA CYS A 123 17.90 7.75 -169.16
C CYS A 123 18.74 7.65 -170.45
N CYS A 124 19.23 6.43 -170.73
CA CYS A 124 19.96 6.07 -171.94
C CYS A 124 19.07 6.00 -173.19
N ARG A 125 19.61 6.32 -174.37
CA ARG A 125 18.99 6.01 -175.67
C ARG A 125 20.02 5.85 -176.81
N GLY A 126 20.02 4.67 -177.44
CA GLY A 126 20.40 4.44 -178.83
C GLY A 126 21.90 4.51 -179.20
N GLY A 127 22.49 3.36 -179.56
CA GLY A 127 23.90 3.30 -179.99
C GLY A 127 24.38 1.96 -180.59
N SER A 128 23.51 1.23 -181.28
CA SER A 128 23.80 0.06 -182.16
C SER A 128 25.18 -0.62 -182.06
N GLY A 129 25.27 -1.74 -181.34
CA GLY A 129 26.51 -2.54 -181.30
C GLY A 129 26.57 -3.68 -180.26
N ALA A 130 25.48 -4.43 -180.05
CA ALA A 130 25.45 -5.51 -179.07
C ALA A 130 25.86 -6.87 -179.68
N ASP A 131 26.86 -7.53 -179.09
CA ASP A 131 26.98 -8.99 -179.17
C ASP A 131 25.96 -9.62 -178.21
N THR A 132 25.22 -10.62 -178.69
CA THR A 132 24.18 -11.32 -177.93
C THR A 132 24.66 -12.65 -177.33
N SER A 133 25.96 -12.97 -177.42
CA SER A 133 26.54 -14.28 -177.04
C SER A 133 27.10 -14.33 -175.59
N CYS A 134 27.40 -13.19 -174.97
CA CYS A 134 27.88 -13.09 -173.58
C CYS A 134 29.07 -14.00 -173.23
N SER A 135 30.00 -14.13 -174.18
CA SER A 135 31.29 -14.84 -174.11
C SER A 135 31.26 -16.22 -173.43
N GLY A 136 30.11 -16.92 -173.47
CA GLY A 136 29.90 -18.23 -172.85
C GLY A 136 29.73 -18.25 -171.33
N HIS A 137 29.86 -17.11 -170.64
CA HIS A 137 29.88 -17.02 -169.17
C HIS A 137 28.74 -16.15 -168.56
N GLY A 138 27.76 -15.75 -169.39
CA GLY A 138 26.56 -15.07 -168.95
C GLY A 138 25.32 -15.36 -169.82
N THR A 139 24.24 -14.62 -169.60
CA THR A 139 22.99 -14.69 -170.38
C THR A 139 22.52 -13.29 -170.76
N TYR A 140 22.12 -13.08 -172.02
CA TYR A 140 21.72 -11.77 -172.53
C TYR A 140 20.33 -11.36 -172.01
N GLN A 141 20.18 -10.11 -171.55
CA GLN A 141 18.90 -9.55 -171.09
C GLN A 141 18.44 -8.42 -172.01
N GLN A 142 17.24 -8.58 -172.58
CA GLN A 142 16.69 -7.63 -173.57
C GLN A 142 16.28 -6.29 -172.95
N ASP A 143 15.80 -6.29 -171.69
CA ASP A 143 15.30 -5.09 -171.00
C ASP A 143 16.41 -4.11 -170.59
N SER A 144 17.66 -4.57 -170.50
CA SER A 144 18.85 -3.77 -170.16
C SER A 144 19.88 -3.66 -171.30
N CYS A 145 19.63 -4.33 -172.42
CA CYS A 145 20.55 -4.48 -173.56
C CYS A 145 21.96 -4.98 -173.19
N SER A 146 22.08 -5.83 -172.15
CA SER A 146 23.37 -6.22 -171.56
C SER A 146 23.44 -7.71 -171.22
N CYS A 147 24.66 -8.22 -171.06
CA CYS A 147 24.90 -9.56 -170.52
C CYS A 147 24.80 -9.58 -168.99
N LYS A 148 24.19 -10.63 -168.43
CA LYS A 148 24.18 -10.93 -167.00
C LYS A 148 25.15 -12.08 -166.73
N CYS A 149 26.19 -11.81 -165.96
CA CYS A 149 27.29 -12.75 -165.71
C CYS A 149 26.99 -13.73 -164.57
N ASN A 150 27.66 -14.88 -164.59
CA ASN A 150 27.63 -15.83 -163.49
C ASN A 150 28.46 -15.33 -162.28
N PRO A 151 28.13 -15.73 -161.04
CA PRO A 151 28.86 -15.30 -159.85
C PRO A 151 30.38 -15.56 -159.94
N GLY A 152 31.16 -14.59 -159.47
CA GLY A 152 32.62 -14.59 -159.61
C GLY A 152 33.14 -13.95 -160.91
N TRP A 153 32.26 -13.64 -161.87
CA TRP A 153 32.60 -13.03 -163.16
C TRP A 153 31.89 -11.69 -163.41
N GLU A 154 32.59 -10.76 -164.06
CA GLU A 154 32.14 -9.40 -164.37
C GLU A 154 32.62 -8.92 -165.76
N GLY A 155 32.27 -7.70 -166.14
CA GLY A 155 32.52 -7.12 -167.47
C GLY A 155 31.29 -7.14 -168.40
N PRO A 156 31.24 -6.29 -169.45
CA PRO A 156 30.05 -6.10 -170.27
C PRO A 156 29.67 -7.33 -171.13
N ASP A 157 30.63 -8.22 -171.39
CA ASP A 157 30.46 -9.51 -172.06
C ASP A 157 30.73 -10.72 -171.14
N CYS A 158 31.03 -10.49 -169.85
CA CYS A 158 31.34 -11.49 -168.82
C CYS A 158 32.71 -12.18 -168.94
N SER A 159 33.79 -11.40 -168.91
CA SER A 159 35.17 -11.82 -169.21
C SER A 159 36.22 -11.60 -168.10
N ILE A 160 35.85 -11.09 -166.91
CA ILE A 160 36.76 -10.63 -165.82
C ILE A 160 36.36 -11.28 -164.47
N SER A 161 37.24 -11.37 -163.45
CA SER A 161 36.98 -12.02 -162.14
C SER A 161 37.35 -11.17 -160.90
N SER A 162 36.74 -11.43 -159.71
CA SER A 162 36.78 -10.51 -158.53
C SER A 162 36.85 -11.18 -157.13
N CYS A 163 37.27 -10.44 -156.07
CA CYS A 163 37.50 -10.90 -154.68
C CYS A 163 36.78 -10.04 -153.59
N PRO A 164 36.42 -10.59 -152.41
CA PRO A 164 35.79 -9.82 -151.31
C PRO A 164 36.72 -8.79 -150.63
N ASN A 165 36.23 -7.56 -150.44
CA ASN A 165 36.84 -6.44 -149.67
C ASN A 165 38.34 -6.14 -149.89
N LYS A 166 38.99 -6.72 -150.91
CA LYS A 166 40.46 -6.72 -151.09
C LYS A 166 41.23 -7.15 -149.83
N CYS A 167 40.61 -7.97 -148.97
CA CYS A 167 41.19 -8.41 -147.68
C CYS A 167 41.53 -7.29 -146.68
N ASN A 168 40.89 -6.12 -146.80
CA ASN A 168 41.08 -4.93 -145.95
C ASN A 168 42.56 -4.52 -145.76
N ASP A 169 43.41 -4.78 -146.77
CA ASP A 169 44.87 -4.59 -146.77
C ASP A 169 45.66 -5.33 -145.65
N ASN A 170 44.98 -6.00 -144.72
CA ASN A 170 45.54 -6.87 -143.66
C ASN A 170 45.74 -8.34 -144.12
N GLY A 171 45.73 -8.58 -145.44
CA GLY A 171 45.85 -9.89 -146.03
C GLY A 171 45.90 -9.85 -147.55
N HIS A 172 45.95 -11.02 -148.20
CA HIS A 172 46.04 -11.15 -149.66
C HIS A 172 45.00 -12.14 -150.22
N CYS A 173 44.48 -11.87 -151.43
CA CYS A 173 43.49 -12.73 -152.08
C CYS A 173 44.13 -13.81 -152.97
N VAL A 174 43.64 -15.04 -152.84
CA VAL A 174 43.90 -16.17 -153.75
C VAL A 174 42.57 -16.85 -154.05
N ASP A 175 42.26 -17.08 -155.33
CA ASP A 175 41.05 -17.77 -155.81
C ASP A 175 39.73 -17.34 -155.12
N GLY A 176 39.58 -16.04 -154.86
CA GLY A 176 38.39 -15.44 -154.25
C GLY A 176 38.34 -15.48 -152.71
N ARG A 177 39.42 -15.87 -152.02
CA ARG A 177 39.50 -15.92 -150.54
C ARG A 177 40.72 -15.17 -149.99
N CYS A 178 40.58 -14.59 -148.81
CA CYS A 178 41.63 -13.85 -148.10
C CYS A 178 42.44 -14.70 -147.10
N VAL A 179 43.71 -14.32 -146.89
CA VAL A 179 44.62 -14.88 -145.87
C VAL A 179 45.30 -13.75 -145.10
N CYS A 180 45.24 -13.78 -143.77
CA CYS A 180 45.53 -12.65 -142.87
C CYS A 180 46.97 -12.61 -142.32
N TYR A 181 47.39 -11.43 -141.85
CA TYR A 181 48.66 -11.21 -141.14
C TYR A 181 48.58 -11.44 -139.62
N GLU A 182 49.74 -11.62 -138.99
CA GLU A 182 49.88 -11.90 -137.56
C GLU A 182 49.32 -10.76 -136.68
N GLY A 183 48.69 -11.13 -135.56
CA GLY A 183 47.93 -10.20 -134.71
C GLY A 183 46.51 -9.90 -135.21
N TYR A 184 46.12 -10.38 -136.40
CA TYR A 184 44.79 -10.21 -136.98
C TYR A 184 44.09 -11.53 -137.32
N THR A 185 42.77 -11.57 -137.14
CA THR A 185 41.90 -12.72 -137.46
C THR A 185 40.57 -12.27 -138.07
N GLY A 186 39.70 -13.23 -138.42
CA GLY A 186 38.41 -13.01 -139.08
C GLY A 186 38.47 -13.23 -140.60
N HIS A 187 37.29 -13.38 -141.23
CA HIS A 187 37.16 -13.80 -142.64
C HIS A 187 37.71 -12.80 -143.67
N ASP A 188 37.94 -11.57 -143.24
CA ASP A 188 38.46 -10.43 -143.99
C ASP A 188 39.52 -9.66 -143.17
N CYS A 189 40.15 -10.32 -142.19
CA CYS A 189 41.33 -9.83 -141.48
C CYS A 189 41.12 -8.53 -140.66
N SER A 190 40.15 -8.56 -139.75
CA SER A 190 39.56 -7.36 -139.11
C SER A 190 39.54 -7.35 -137.57
N GLN A 191 40.05 -8.38 -136.87
CA GLN A 191 39.94 -8.54 -135.40
C GLN A 191 41.31 -8.81 -134.71
N LEU A 192 41.52 -8.32 -133.47
CA LEU A 192 42.77 -8.48 -132.69
C LEU A 192 42.65 -9.43 -131.46
N THR A 193 43.78 -9.85 -130.89
CA THR A 193 43.91 -10.84 -129.80
C THR A 193 44.32 -10.23 -128.43
N CYS A 194 43.97 -10.88 -127.31
CA CYS A 194 44.32 -10.47 -125.92
C CYS A 194 45.41 -11.34 -125.25
N PRO A 195 46.11 -10.84 -124.21
CA PRO A 195 47.06 -11.63 -123.40
C PRO A 195 46.39 -12.72 -122.54
N ASN A 196 46.94 -13.94 -122.57
CA ASN A 196 46.60 -15.09 -121.71
C ASN A 196 45.09 -15.41 -121.55
N GLU A 197 44.24 -14.95 -122.48
CA GLU A 197 42.77 -15.06 -122.40
C GLU A 197 42.19 -14.62 -121.03
N CYS A 198 42.89 -13.69 -120.34
CA CYS A 198 42.56 -13.19 -119.01
C CYS A 198 42.43 -14.26 -117.89
N ASN A 199 43.08 -15.43 -118.06
CA ASN A 199 43.07 -16.58 -117.13
C ASN A 199 41.65 -17.00 -116.65
N ASP A 200 40.62 -16.84 -117.49
CA ASP A 200 39.20 -17.06 -117.15
C ASP A 200 38.67 -16.22 -115.96
N LYS A 201 39.45 -15.22 -115.50
CA LYS A 201 39.16 -14.36 -114.32
C LYS A 201 38.87 -12.90 -114.68
N GLY A 202 38.73 -12.62 -115.97
CA GLY A 202 38.39 -11.31 -116.50
C GLY A 202 37.92 -11.38 -117.93
N ASN A 203 37.47 -10.25 -118.47
CA ASN A 203 36.99 -10.13 -119.86
C ASN A 203 38.04 -9.43 -120.74
N CYS A 204 38.24 -9.94 -121.95
CA CYS A 204 39.07 -9.33 -122.99
C CYS A 204 38.29 -8.21 -123.70
N VAL A 205 38.85 -6.99 -123.70
CA VAL A 205 38.33 -5.80 -124.40
C VAL A 205 39.51 -5.02 -124.99
N ASP A 206 39.48 -4.71 -126.28
CA ASP A 206 40.51 -3.94 -127.00
C ASP A 206 41.97 -4.33 -126.69
N GLY A 207 42.24 -5.64 -126.59
CA GLY A 207 43.58 -6.18 -126.31
C GLY A 207 43.99 -6.17 -124.83
N LYS A 208 43.08 -5.90 -123.89
CA LYS A 208 43.35 -5.84 -122.44
C LYS A 208 42.31 -6.61 -121.62
N CYS A 209 42.69 -6.97 -120.39
CA CYS A 209 41.84 -7.72 -119.46
C CYS A 209 41.20 -6.82 -118.40
N VAL A 210 39.95 -7.12 -118.04
CA VAL A 210 39.19 -6.46 -116.96
C VAL A 210 38.72 -7.51 -115.96
N CYS A 211 39.22 -7.44 -114.72
CA CYS A 211 39.12 -8.52 -113.73
C CYS A 211 37.81 -8.57 -112.94
N LEU A 212 37.45 -9.78 -112.51
CA LEU A 212 36.32 -10.04 -111.61
C LEU A 212 36.64 -9.65 -110.16
N SER A 213 35.62 -9.28 -109.39
CA SER A 213 35.75 -8.90 -107.98
C SER A 213 36.43 -10.01 -107.15
N GLY A 214 37.41 -9.62 -106.34
CA GLY A 214 38.29 -10.54 -105.62
C GLY A 214 39.61 -10.84 -106.33
N PHE A 215 39.77 -10.44 -107.60
CA PHE A 215 40.97 -10.65 -108.41
C PHE A 215 41.52 -9.36 -109.04
N SER A 216 42.82 -9.35 -109.35
CA SER A 216 43.59 -8.19 -109.85
C SER A 216 44.86 -8.62 -110.61
N GLY A 217 45.59 -7.65 -111.17
CA GLY A 217 46.76 -7.88 -112.04
C GLY A 217 46.43 -7.72 -113.54
N GLU A 218 47.45 -7.59 -114.39
CA GLU A 218 47.24 -7.39 -115.86
C GLU A 218 46.54 -8.57 -116.55
N ASP A 219 46.63 -9.77 -115.96
CA ASP A 219 45.99 -10.99 -116.43
C ASP A 219 45.03 -11.61 -115.39
N CYS A 220 44.63 -10.82 -114.39
CA CYS A 220 43.63 -11.19 -113.36
C CYS A 220 44.01 -12.37 -112.44
N SER A 221 45.30 -12.60 -112.23
CA SER A 221 45.83 -13.72 -111.45
C SER A 221 45.83 -13.54 -109.91
N ILE A 222 45.82 -12.30 -109.39
CA ILE A 222 46.12 -11.97 -107.98
C ILE A 222 44.86 -11.80 -107.12
N ALA A 223 44.70 -12.57 -106.04
CA ALA A 223 43.55 -12.48 -105.12
C ALA A 223 43.66 -11.37 -104.05
N THR A 224 42.53 -10.85 -103.56
CA THR A 224 42.47 -9.73 -102.57
C THR A 224 41.66 -10.08 -101.32
N CYS A 225 42.14 -9.70 -100.12
CA CYS A 225 41.45 -9.95 -98.85
C CYS A 225 40.35 -8.91 -98.49
N PRO A 226 39.35 -9.28 -97.65
CA PRO A 226 38.37 -8.35 -97.11
C PRO A 226 39.01 -7.20 -96.31
N ASN A 227 38.66 -5.95 -96.66
CA ASN A 227 39.09 -4.72 -95.99
C ASN A 227 40.61 -4.57 -95.74
N ASP A 228 41.45 -5.29 -96.52
CA ASP A 228 42.90 -5.43 -96.30
C ASP A 228 43.28 -5.75 -94.84
N CYS A 229 42.44 -6.55 -94.17
CA CYS A 229 42.56 -6.93 -92.76
C CYS A 229 42.66 -5.74 -91.78
N ILE A 230 42.25 -4.54 -92.22
CA ILE A 230 42.20 -3.27 -91.47
C ILE A 230 43.57 -2.89 -90.87
N GLY A 231 44.67 -3.46 -91.40
CA GLY A 231 46.02 -3.31 -90.82
C GLY A 231 46.22 -3.96 -89.44
N ASN A 232 45.29 -4.81 -88.99
CA ASN A 232 45.36 -5.57 -87.73
C ASN A 232 45.53 -7.08 -87.96
N GLY A 233 46.07 -7.46 -89.12
CA GLY A 233 46.38 -8.82 -89.49
C GLY A 233 47.08 -8.88 -90.85
N LEU A 234 47.50 -10.08 -91.24
CA LEU A 234 48.13 -10.36 -92.53
C LEU A 234 47.13 -11.01 -93.49
N CYS A 235 47.03 -10.47 -94.71
CA CYS A 235 46.33 -11.11 -95.82
C CYS A 235 47.12 -12.33 -96.33
N VAL A 236 46.52 -13.52 -96.25
CA VAL A 236 47.10 -14.78 -96.77
C VAL A 236 46.01 -15.55 -97.52
N ASP A 237 46.22 -15.81 -98.81
CA ASP A 237 45.32 -16.57 -99.69
C ASP A 237 43.83 -16.14 -99.61
N GLY A 238 43.58 -14.82 -99.49
CA GLY A 238 42.23 -14.24 -99.40
C GLY A 238 41.60 -14.25 -98.00
N GLN A 239 42.31 -14.75 -96.98
CA GLN A 239 41.88 -14.75 -95.58
C GLN A 239 42.77 -13.86 -94.71
N CYS A 240 42.20 -13.29 -93.65
CA CYS A 240 42.92 -12.44 -92.71
C CYS A 240 43.39 -13.24 -91.47
N ILE A 241 44.71 -13.28 -91.25
CA ILE A 241 45.31 -13.85 -90.04
C ILE A 241 45.60 -12.70 -89.06
N CYS A 242 44.81 -12.61 -88.00
CA CYS A 242 44.81 -11.45 -87.11
C CYS A 242 45.99 -11.39 -86.13
N ASP A 243 46.40 -10.16 -85.80
CA ASP A 243 47.42 -9.86 -84.79
C ASP A 243 46.97 -10.27 -83.36
N GLU A 244 47.92 -10.42 -82.44
CA GLU A 244 47.61 -10.81 -81.05
C GLU A 244 46.68 -9.78 -80.37
N GLY A 245 45.47 -10.23 -80.02
CA GLY A 245 44.41 -9.40 -79.46
C GLY A 245 43.22 -9.18 -80.41
N PHE A 246 43.39 -9.44 -81.70
CA PHE A 246 42.36 -9.23 -82.74
C PHE A 246 41.70 -10.54 -83.20
N PHE A 247 40.47 -10.44 -83.69
CA PHE A 247 39.71 -11.53 -84.32
C PHE A 247 38.62 -10.99 -85.27
N GLY A 248 37.86 -11.89 -85.89
CA GLY A 248 36.86 -11.58 -86.91
C GLY A 248 37.33 -11.93 -88.32
N ILE A 249 36.48 -11.72 -89.33
CA ILE A 249 36.76 -12.07 -90.73
C ILE A 249 37.76 -11.12 -91.41
N ASP A 250 37.91 -9.91 -90.87
CA ASP A 250 38.75 -8.82 -91.36
C ASP A 250 39.57 -8.17 -90.24
N CYS A 251 39.70 -8.86 -89.10
CA CYS A 251 40.43 -8.41 -87.90
C CYS A 251 39.93 -7.09 -87.28
N SER A 252 38.65 -6.74 -87.50
CA SER A 252 37.99 -5.57 -86.89
C SER A 252 37.67 -5.70 -85.40
N MET A 253 37.59 -6.92 -84.86
CA MET A 253 37.15 -7.17 -83.47
C MET A 253 38.34 -7.37 -82.54
N VAL A 254 38.24 -6.92 -81.29
CA VAL A 254 39.30 -7.04 -80.26
C VAL A 254 38.82 -7.83 -79.04
N LEU A 255 39.70 -8.65 -78.45
CA LEU A 255 39.33 -9.61 -77.42
C LEU A 255 38.76 -8.95 -76.15
N GLY A 256 37.56 -9.38 -75.76
CA GLY A 256 36.92 -8.99 -74.49
C GLY A 256 37.59 -9.63 -73.27
N PRO A 257 37.71 -8.91 -72.13
CA PRO A 257 37.99 -9.52 -70.84
C PRO A 257 36.84 -10.46 -70.43
N LYS A 258 37.13 -11.41 -69.54
CA LYS A 258 36.18 -12.43 -69.08
C LYS A 258 36.37 -12.75 -67.60
N GLY A 259 35.37 -13.37 -67.00
CA GLY A 259 35.43 -13.83 -65.62
C GLY A 259 35.40 -12.69 -64.60
N LEU A 260 34.84 -11.53 -64.95
CA LEU A 260 34.67 -10.42 -64.03
C LEU A 260 33.88 -10.89 -62.80
N ARG A 261 34.48 -10.74 -61.62
CA ARG A 261 33.95 -11.26 -60.37
C ARG A 261 34.22 -10.35 -59.19
N LEU A 262 33.37 -10.46 -58.18
CA LEU A 262 33.42 -9.67 -56.95
C LEU A 262 34.19 -10.43 -55.86
N ILE A 263 35.33 -9.89 -55.44
CA ILE A 263 36.23 -10.52 -54.45
C ILE A 263 35.95 -10.04 -53.03
N LYS A 264 35.64 -8.74 -52.86
CA LYS A 264 35.33 -8.17 -51.55
C LYS A 264 34.40 -6.98 -51.64
N VAL A 265 33.40 -6.96 -50.77
CA VAL A 265 32.46 -5.85 -50.59
C VAL A 265 32.82 -5.09 -49.31
N THR A 266 32.54 -3.78 -49.29
CA THR A 266 32.28 -3.03 -48.05
C THR A 266 31.09 -2.10 -48.29
N ASN A 267 30.70 -1.32 -47.27
CA ASN A 267 29.71 -0.26 -47.42
C ASN A 267 30.15 0.90 -48.35
N VAL A 268 31.43 1.02 -48.70
CA VAL A 268 31.95 2.14 -49.54
C VAL A 268 32.90 1.71 -50.66
N SER A 269 33.08 0.40 -50.89
CA SER A 269 34.03 -0.13 -51.87
C SER A 269 33.64 -1.49 -52.45
N LEU A 270 34.07 -1.76 -53.68
CA LEU A 270 33.98 -3.07 -54.33
C LEU A 270 35.37 -3.44 -54.88
N LEU A 271 35.92 -4.58 -54.46
CA LEU A 271 37.12 -5.18 -55.05
C LEU A 271 36.66 -6.16 -56.14
N VAL A 272 37.00 -5.86 -57.39
CA VAL A 272 36.66 -6.69 -58.55
C VAL A 272 37.92 -7.25 -59.21
N GLU A 273 37.80 -8.40 -59.87
CA GLU A 273 38.87 -9.12 -60.54
C GLU A 273 38.35 -9.72 -61.85
N TRP A 274 39.19 -9.81 -62.89
CA TRP A 274 38.89 -10.39 -64.19
C TRP A 274 40.09 -11.22 -64.70
N GLU A 275 39.92 -11.90 -65.83
CA GLU A 275 40.99 -12.63 -66.54
C GLU A 275 41.77 -11.70 -67.47
N SER A 276 43.10 -11.81 -67.48
CA SER A 276 43.96 -10.94 -68.30
C SER A 276 43.84 -11.21 -69.79
N VAL A 277 43.58 -10.16 -70.57
CA VAL A 277 43.47 -10.20 -72.04
C VAL A 277 44.86 -10.07 -72.68
N ARG A 278 45.16 -10.95 -73.64
CA ARG A 278 46.37 -10.86 -74.47
C ARG A 278 46.20 -9.79 -75.54
N GLY A 279 47.24 -9.00 -75.78
CA GLY A 279 47.21 -7.80 -76.63
C GLY A 279 46.72 -6.52 -75.96
N ALA A 280 46.17 -6.59 -74.73
CA ALA A 280 45.68 -5.40 -74.02
C ALA A 280 46.80 -4.41 -73.65
N GLU A 281 46.62 -3.14 -74.00
CA GLU A 281 47.45 -2.01 -73.57
C GLU A 281 47.07 -1.57 -72.15
N HIS A 282 45.77 -1.55 -71.89
CA HIS A 282 45.16 -1.25 -70.59
C HIS A 282 43.70 -1.72 -70.59
N TYR A 283 43.08 -1.71 -69.41
CA TYR A 283 41.65 -1.88 -69.24
C TYR A 283 40.99 -0.55 -68.90
N ILE A 284 39.70 -0.42 -69.20
CA ILE A 284 38.83 0.62 -68.64
C ILE A 284 37.76 -0.06 -67.81
N LEU A 285 37.65 0.31 -66.53
CA LEU A 285 36.52 -0.08 -65.69
C LEU A 285 35.52 1.06 -65.66
N SER A 286 34.33 0.83 -66.19
CA SER A 286 33.19 1.73 -66.08
C SER A 286 32.28 1.27 -64.95
N TYR A 287 31.83 2.19 -64.09
CA TYR A 287 30.86 1.86 -63.04
C TYR A 287 29.88 2.99 -62.75
N TYR A 288 28.63 2.61 -62.52
CA TYR A 288 27.53 3.54 -62.23
C TYR A 288 26.48 2.87 -61.32
N PRO A 289 25.69 3.64 -60.56
CA PRO A 289 24.56 3.11 -59.80
C PRO A 289 23.49 2.59 -60.75
N LYS A 290 22.90 1.42 -60.46
CA LYS A 290 21.88 0.81 -61.31
C LYS A 290 20.63 1.70 -61.36
N GLY A 291 20.30 2.21 -62.55
CA GLY A 291 19.24 3.21 -62.78
C GLY A 291 19.69 4.67 -62.75
N ASP A 292 21.01 4.93 -62.69
CA ASP A 292 21.65 6.26 -62.70
C ASP A 292 22.79 6.25 -63.75
N GLU A 293 22.45 5.91 -64.99
CA GLU A 293 23.37 5.78 -66.14
C GLU A 293 24.09 7.10 -66.49
N GLY A 294 23.55 8.25 -66.06
CA GLY A 294 24.23 9.55 -66.16
C GLY A 294 25.40 9.73 -65.17
N ALA A 295 25.56 8.83 -64.20
CA ALA A 295 26.60 8.90 -63.16
C ALA A 295 27.78 7.94 -63.39
N ILE A 296 28.05 7.61 -64.67
CA ILE A 296 29.22 6.83 -65.11
C ILE A 296 30.53 7.42 -64.59
N LYS A 297 31.41 6.52 -64.14
CA LYS A 297 32.80 6.79 -63.79
C LYS A 297 33.69 5.75 -64.43
N ASP A 298 34.57 6.21 -65.30
CA ASP A 298 35.57 5.37 -65.95
C ASP A 298 36.92 5.47 -65.23
N VAL A 299 37.62 4.34 -65.15
CA VAL A 299 38.95 4.23 -64.55
C VAL A 299 39.85 3.40 -65.45
N GLN A 300 40.92 4.01 -65.95
CA GLN A 300 41.99 3.32 -66.66
C GLN A 300 42.83 2.49 -65.69
N VAL A 301 43.08 1.23 -66.05
CA VAL A 301 43.89 0.27 -65.27
C VAL A 301 44.95 -0.36 -66.16
N GLU A 302 46.21 -0.29 -65.75
CA GLU A 302 47.36 -0.86 -66.48
C GLU A 302 47.18 -2.35 -66.78
N ASN A 303 47.59 -2.81 -67.97
CA ASN A 303 47.43 -4.20 -68.42
C ASN A 303 48.10 -5.26 -67.51
N THR A 304 49.09 -4.86 -66.70
CA THR A 304 49.74 -5.71 -65.68
C THR A 304 48.85 -6.05 -64.49
N LYS A 305 47.66 -5.44 -64.38
CA LYS A 305 46.69 -5.64 -63.30
C LYS A 305 45.41 -6.25 -63.84
N ASN A 306 44.92 -7.28 -63.14
CA ASN A 306 43.66 -7.97 -63.42
C ASN A 306 42.60 -7.72 -62.33
N SER A 307 42.83 -6.79 -61.40
CA SER A 307 41.91 -6.47 -60.31
C SER A 307 41.97 -4.99 -59.92
N TYR A 308 40.86 -4.47 -59.38
CA TYR A 308 40.74 -3.08 -58.98
C TYR A 308 39.80 -2.89 -57.78
N LEU A 309 40.14 -1.95 -56.90
CA LEU A 309 39.35 -1.56 -55.73
C LEU A 309 38.62 -0.24 -55.99
N LEU A 310 37.36 -0.32 -56.41
CA LEU A 310 36.44 0.82 -56.51
C LEU A 310 36.21 1.39 -55.10
N LYS A 311 36.32 2.71 -54.93
CA LYS A 311 36.23 3.42 -53.64
C LYS A 311 35.29 4.62 -53.72
N GLY A 312 34.77 5.05 -52.57
CA GLY A 312 33.88 6.21 -52.49
C GLY A 312 32.47 5.92 -53.03
N LEU A 313 32.04 4.66 -52.95
CA LEU A 313 30.71 4.22 -53.35
C LEU A 313 29.68 4.55 -52.26
N ARG A 314 28.41 4.68 -52.65
CA ARG A 314 27.29 4.92 -51.73
C ARG A 314 26.91 3.60 -51.02
N PRO A 315 26.70 3.57 -49.69
CA PRO A 315 26.25 2.37 -48.94
C PRO A 315 24.87 1.85 -49.35
N GLY A 316 24.68 0.53 -49.37
CA GLY A 316 23.43 -0.15 -49.71
C GLY A 316 22.83 0.26 -51.06
N VAL A 317 23.70 0.54 -52.04
CA VAL A 317 23.37 0.92 -53.42
C VAL A 317 23.93 -0.14 -54.37
N THR A 318 23.10 -0.57 -55.33
CA THR A 318 23.51 -1.48 -56.39
C THR A 318 24.21 -0.70 -57.49
N TYR A 319 25.38 -1.19 -57.89
CA TYR A 319 26.20 -0.70 -58.99
C TYR A 319 26.22 -1.73 -60.12
N ILE A 320 26.25 -1.23 -61.35
CA ILE A 320 26.73 -1.98 -62.52
C ILE A 320 28.22 -1.65 -62.65
N VAL A 321 29.04 -2.67 -62.90
CA VAL A 321 30.48 -2.57 -63.14
C VAL A 321 30.80 -3.34 -64.42
N GLN A 322 31.39 -2.65 -65.39
CA GLN A 322 31.78 -3.19 -66.68
C GLN A 322 33.30 -3.04 -66.84
N VAL A 323 33.96 -4.02 -67.45
CA VAL A 323 35.39 -3.94 -67.79
C VAL A 323 35.60 -4.14 -69.28
N TYR A 324 36.32 -3.21 -69.90
CA TYR A 324 36.71 -3.19 -71.30
C TYR A 324 38.22 -3.41 -71.40
N ALA A 325 38.71 -4.09 -72.44
CA ALA A 325 40.13 -4.11 -72.78
C ALA A 325 40.39 -3.21 -73.99
N ILE A 326 41.48 -2.45 -73.97
CA ILE A 326 41.87 -1.52 -75.03
C ILE A 326 43.07 -2.08 -75.80
N ILE A 327 42.93 -2.21 -77.12
CA ILE A 327 43.94 -2.77 -78.02
C ILE A 327 44.05 -1.84 -79.24
N ARG A 328 45.21 -1.20 -79.45
CA ARG A 328 45.46 -0.17 -80.49
C ARG A 328 44.40 0.94 -80.52
N GLY A 329 43.92 1.34 -79.33
CA GLY A 329 42.89 2.36 -79.18
C GLY A 329 41.44 1.91 -79.48
N ILE A 330 41.19 0.63 -79.74
CA ILE A 330 39.84 0.07 -79.91
C ILE A 330 39.38 -0.57 -78.61
N ASN A 331 38.15 -0.28 -78.18
CA ASN A 331 37.49 -0.93 -77.04
C ASN A 331 36.91 -2.29 -77.45
N SER A 332 37.13 -3.33 -76.64
CA SER A 332 36.45 -4.62 -76.79
C SER A 332 35.04 -4.64 -76.18
N GLU A 333 34.29 -5.72 -76.42
CA GLU A 333 33.07 -6.01 -75.67
C GLU A 333 33.39 -6.19 -74.18
N SER A 334 32.56 -5.62 -73.31
CA SER A 334 32.77 -5.67 -71.86
C SER A 334 32.16 -6.90 -71.20
N ASP A 335 32.86 -7.41 -70.19
CA ASP A 335 32.25 -8.27 -69.17
C ASP A 335 31.57 -7.39 -68.09
N GLU A 336 30.44 -7.83 -67.53
CA GLU A 336 29.59 -7.05 -66.61
C GLU A 336 29.24 -7.83 -65.33
N ILE A 337 29.32 -7.15 -64.18
CA ILE A 337 28.69 -7.61 -62.94
C ILE A 337 27.77 -6.57 -62.31
N VAL A 338 26.72 -7.07 -61.66
CA VAL A 338 25.83 -6.29 -60.79
C VAL A 338 26.20 -6.56 -59.34
N ALA A 339 26.70 -5.55 -58.63
CA ALA A 339 27.22 -5.67 -57.28
C ALA A 339 26.59 -4.64 -56.34
N THR A 340 26.28 -4.99 -55.10
CA THR A 340 25.66 -4.06 -54.13
C THR A 340 26.58 -3.87 -52.93
N THR A 341 26.80 -2.62 -52.53
CA THR A 341 27.58 -2.27 -51.33
C THR A 341 26.86 -2.67 -50.05
N GLU A 342 27.60 -2.96 -48.98
CA GLU A 342 27.00 -3.24 -47.67
C GLU A 342 26.19 -2.02 -47.16
N VAL A 343 25.22 -2.26 -46.28
CA VAL A 343 24.52 -1.19 -45.57
C VAL A 343 25.45 -0.66 -44.45
N SER A 344 25.62 0.66 -44.35
CA SER A 344 26.32 1.26 -43.21
C SER A 344 25.60 0.94 -41.90
N GLY A 345 26.34 0.66 -40.83
CA GLY A 345 25.78 0.63 -39.47
C GLY A 345 25.19 1.98 -39.05
N VAL A 346 24.32 1.98 -38.03
CA VAL A 346 23.63 3.20 -37.58
C VAL A 346 24.55 4.11 -36.77
N GLU A 347 24.44 5.42 -36.97
CA GLU A 347 25.29 6.40 -36.30
C GLU A 347 24.66 6.95 -35.01
N GLY A 348 25.50 7.14 -33.99
CA GLY A 348 25.10 7.83 -32.76
C GLY A 348 23.88 7.19 -32.09
N ILE A 349 23.90 5.87 -31.92
CA ILE A 349 22.99 5.16 -31.01
C ILE A 349 23.23 5.65 -29.58
N LYS A 350 22.15 5.93 -28.84
CA LYS A 350 22.19 6.33 -27.43
C LYS A 350 20.91 5.89 -26.71
N VAL A 351 20.98 5.81 -25.39
CA VAL A 351 19.80 5.69 -24.53
C VAL A 351 19.18 7.07 -24.31
N LEU A 352 17.84 7.17 -24.39
CA LEU A 352 17.06 8.38 -24.11
C LEU A 352 16.40 8.35 -22.73
N GLY A 353 16.00 7.17 -22.25
CA GLY A 353 15.28 6.97 -21.01
C GLY A 353 15.29 5.51 -20.57
N GLN A 354 15.07 5.29 -19.28
CA GLN A 354 15.12 3.99 -18.60
C GLN A 354 13.93 3.89 -17.65
N THR A 355 13.45 2.68 -17.39
CA THR A 355 12.55 2.31 -16.29
C THR A 355 13.05 1.02 -15.66
N GLU A 356 12.35 0.50 -14.65
CA GLU A 356 12.67 -0.81 -14.03
C GLU A 356 12.54 -2.00 -15.00
N ASP A 357 11.72 -1.85 -16.04
CA ASP A 357 11.34 -2.91 -16.99
C ASP A 357 11.63 -2.58 -18.47
N SER A 358 12.16 -1.38 -18.76
CA SER A 358 12.32 -0.90 -20.15
C SER A 358 13.52 0.01 -20.36
N ILE A 359 14.04 0.03 -21.59
CA ILE A 359 15.07 0.97 -22.03
C ILE A 359 14.66 1.56 -23.38
N GLN A 360 14.57 2.89 -23.45
CA GLN A 360 14.35 3.62 -24.69
C GLN A 360 15.69 4.02 -25.31
N VAL A 361 15.91 3.58 -26.56
CA VAL A 361 17.08 3.92 -27.37
C VAL A 361 16.68 4.69 -28.63
N ASP A 362 17.58 5.53 -29.14
CA ASP A 362 17.43 6.13 -30.46
C ASP A 362 18.76 6.19 -31.24
N TRP A 363 18.66 6.20 -32.57
CA TRP A 363 19.80 6.22 -33.49
C TRP A 363 19.51 7.06 -34.73
N LYS A 364 20.55 7.52 -35.42
CA LYS A 364 20.41 8.29 -36.66
C LYS A 364 20.00 7.37 -37.81
N ASN A 365 18.99 7.77 -38.56
CA ASN A 365 18.57 7.02 -39.74
C ASN A 365 19.63 7.14 -40.86
N PRO A 366 19.95 6.04 -41.57
CA PRO A 366 20.89 6.08 -42.69
C PRO A 366 20.31 6.89 -43.85
N ALA A 367 21.18 7.43 -44.71
CA ALA A 367 20.78 8.25 -45.86
C ALA A 367 20.10 7.45 -47.00
N ILE A 368 19.94 6.13 -46.83
CA ILE A 368 19.20 5.25 -47.74
C ILE A 368 18.06 4.58 -46.99
N ALA A 369 16.94 4.33 -47.67
CA ALA A 369 15.89 3.49 -47.11
C ALA A 369 16.42 2.07 -46.84
N VAL A 370 16.06 1.56 -45.67
CA VAL A 370 16.27 0.19 -45.17
C VAL A 370 14.91 -0.38 -44.78
N ASP A 371 14.76 -1.69 -44.81
CA ASP A 371 13.45 -2.33 -44.64
C ASP A 371 13.04 -2.33 -43.15
N TYR A 372 14.01 -2.60 -42.28
CA TYR A 372 13.90 -2.50 -40.83
C TYR A 372 15.29 -2.43 -40.18
N PHE A 373 15.32 -2.11 -38.89
CA PHE A 373 16.48 -2.32 -38.02
C PHE A 373 16.26 -3.58 -37.18
N LYS A 374 17.19 -4.52 -37.25
CA LYS A 374 17.31 -5.65 -36.34
C LYS A 374 17.94 -5.12 -35.05
N LEU A 375 17.14 -5.02 -34.00
CA LEU A 375 17.58 -4.63 -32.67
C LEU A 375 17.81 -5.90 -31.84
N THR A 376 18.93 -5.97 -31.14
CA THR A 376 19.23 -7.01 -30.15
C THR A 376 19.51 -6.40 -28.79
N HIS A 377 19.21 -7.13 -27.73
CA HIS A 377 19.62 -6.78 -26.37
C HIS A 377 20.12 -8.03 -25.65
N ALA A 378 21.26 -7.93 -24.98
CA ALA A 378 21.90 -9.03 -24.25
C ALA A 378 22.23 -8.59 -22.82
N SER A 379 21.91 -9.44 -21.83
CA SER A 379 22.29 -9.25 -20.42
C SER A 379 23.56 -10.03 -20.04
N PRO A 380 24.28 -9.64 -18.97
CA PRO A 380 25.46 -10.36 -18.46
C PRO A 380 25.23 -11.82 -18.08
N ASP A 381 23.99 -12.18 -17.70
CA ASP A 381 23.55 -13.55 -17.39
C ASP A 381 23.13 -14.36 -18.65
N GLY A 382 23.23 -13.77 -19.85
CA GLY A 382 23.06 -14.47 -21.12
C GLY A 382 21.63 -14.50 -21.65
N GLN A 383 20.73 -13.63 -21.16
CA GLN A 383 19.41 -13.47 -21.77
C GLN A 383 19.55 -12.57 -23.01
N GLU A 384 19.25 -13.13 -24.19
CA GLU A 384 19.26 -12.41 -25.46
C GLU A 384 17.83 -12.27 -26.03
N GLY A 385 17.45 -11.06 -26.40
CA GLY A 385 16.22 -10.77 -27.14
C GLY A 385 16.50 -10.05 -28.46
N GLN A 386 15.59 -10.21 -29.43
CA GLN A 386 15.69 -9.61 -30.76
C GLN A 386 14.33 -9.10 -31.25
N GLU A 387 14.31 -7.88 -31.79
CA GLU A 387 13.12 -7.22 -32.33
C GLU A 387 13.42 -6.60 -33.71
N ASN A 388 12.40 -6.52 -34.57
CA ASN A 388 12.50 -5.85 -35.88
C ASN A 388 11.78 -4.49 -35.83
N VAL A 389 12.54 -3.41 -35.79
CA VAL A 389 12.05 -2.03 -35.65
C VAL A 389 11.95 -1.37 -37.03
N ALA A 390 10.76 -0.91 -37.42
CA ALA A 390 10.57 -0.19 -38.68
C ALA A 390 11.29 1.18 -38.68
N MET A 391 11.76 1.64 -39.84
CA MET A 391 12.42 2.94 -39.94
C MET A 391 11.42 4.10 -39.80
N SER A 392 11.69 5.02 -38.87
CA SER A 392 10.91 6.24 -38.67
C SER A 392 10.99 7.20 -39.88
N GLN A 393 9.95 8.01 -40.07
CA GLN A 393 9.97 9.13 -41.02
C GLN A 393 10.79 10.35 -40.50
N GLU A 394 11.11 10.38 -39.20
CA GLU A 394 12.03 11.37 -38.63
C GLU A 394 13.50 11.09 -39.03
N ALA A 395 14.40 12.05 -38.79
CA ALA A 395 15.85 11.87 -38.99
C ALA A 395 16.50 10.86 -38.01
N ARG A 396 15.76 10.39 -37.01
CA ARG A 396 16.17 9.36 -36.03
C ARG A 396 15.03 8.38 -35.82
N THR A 397 15.36 7.09 -35.63
CA THR A 397 14.41 6.10 -35.15
C THR A 397 14.59 5.93 -33.64
N LYS A 398 13.48 5.86 -32.92
CA LYS A 398 13.38 5.67 -31.46
C LYS A 398 12.64 4.36 -31.23
N HIS A 399 13.08 3.56 -30.26
CA HIS A 399 12.38 2.34 -29.84
C HIS A 399 12.48 2.16 -28.32
N THR A 400 11.45 1.59 -27.71
CA THR A 400 11.47 1.20 -26.29
C THR A 400 11.43 -0.32 -26.22
N ILE A 401 12.52 -0.90 -25.73
CA ILE A 401 12.63 -2.33 -25.38
C ILE A 401 11.90 -2.51 -24.05
N VAL A 402 11.03 -3.50 -23.92
CA VAL A 402 10.18 -3.73 -22.73
C VAL A 402 10.27 -5.18 -22.23
N GLY A 403 10.00 -5.40 -20.94
CA GLY A 403 10.09 -6.73 -20.31
C GLY A 403 11.51 -7.12 -19.90
N LEU A 404 12.35 -6.12 -19.62
CA LEU A 404 13.72 -6.29 -19.14
C LEU A 404 13.74 -6.50 -17.62
N ASN A 405 14.81 -7.13 -17.11
CA ASN A 405 14.98 -7.39 -15.69
C ASN A 405 15.42 -6.10 -14.95
N PRO A 406 14.88 -5.77 -13.77
CA PRO A 406 15.29 -4.60 -12.99
C PRO A 406 16.76 -4.56 -12.59
N GLY A 407 17.28 -3.35 -12.39
CA GLY A 407 18.64 -3.06 -11.92
C GLY A 407 19.78 -3.47 -12.87
N THR A 408 19.47 -4.07 -14.02
CA THR A 408 20.36 -4.89 -14.85
C THR A 408 20.95 -4.08 -16.01
N GLU A 409 22.22 -4.31 -16.31
CA GLU A 409 22.90 -3.72 -17.46
C GLU A 409 22.60 -4.54 -18.72
N TYR A 410 22.37 -3.87 -19.85
CA TYR A 410 22.07 -4.48 -21.15
C TYR A 410 22.96 -3.88 -22.23
N GLN A 411 23.61 -4.73 -23.01
CA GLN A 411 24.26 -4.36 -24.26
C GLN A 411 23.22 -4.40 -25.39
N ILE A 412 22.90 -3.24 -25.96
CA ILE A 412 21.88 -3.08 -26.99
C ILE A 412 22.59 -2.88 -28.34
N GLY A 413 22.37 -3.81 -29.27
CA GLY A 413 22.85 -3.74 -30.65
C GLY A 413 21.75 -3.30 -31.61
N VAL A 414 22.09 -2.47 -32.60
CA VAL A 414 21.17 -2.10 -33.69
C VAL A 414 21.87 -2.27 -35.03
N GLN A 415 21.25 -3.05 -35.91
CA GLN A 415 21.80 -3.48 -37.19
C GLN A 415 20.77 -3.22 -38.32
N PRO A 416 21.06 -2.35 -39.30
CA PRO A 416 20.11 -2.05 -40.38
C PRO A 416 20.05 -3.18 -41.41
N VAL A 417 18.85 -3.53 -41.88
CA VAL A 417 18.61 -4.65 -42.81
C VAL A 417 17.96 -4.16 -44.11
N LYS A 418 18.44 -4.66 -45.25
CA LYS A 418 17.89 -4.35 -46.59
C LYS A 418 17.98 -5.58 -47.49
N GLY A 419 16.83 -6.15 -47.85
CA GLY A 419 16.71 -7.40 -48.59
C GLY A 419 17.33 -8.57 -47.82
N LYS A 420 18.49 -9.04 -48.29
CA LYS A 420 19.30 -10.10 -47.65
C LYS A 420 20.59 -9.58 -47.00
N MET A 421 20.81 -8.26 -46.99
CA MET A 421 22.01 -7.64 -46.46
C MET A 421 21.74 -7.07 -45.07
N GLU A 422 22.53 -7.49 -44.08
CA GLU A 422 22.60 -6.81 -42.79
C GLU A 422 23.82 -5.88 -42.79
N GLY A 423 23.67 -4.66 -42.25
CA GLY A 423 24.79 -3.76 -42.02
C GLY A 423 25.64 -4.18 -40.82
N LYS A 424 26.61 -3.35 -40.44
CA LYS A 424 27.38 -3.56 -39.21
C LYS A 424 26.54 -3.18 -37.98
N PRO A 425 26.53 -3.98 -36.90
CA PRO A 425 25.83 -3.62 -35.68
C PRO A 425 26.53 -2.46 -34.97
N SER A 426 25.75 -1.51 -34.48
CA SER A 426 26.20 -0.42 -33.60
C SER A 426 25.65 -0.64 -32.20
N TYR A 427 26.47 -0.44 -31.18
CA TYR A 427 26.12 -0.79 -29.79
C TYR A 427 25.97 0.44 -28.89
N ALA A 428 25.05 0.35 -27.92
CA ALA A 428 24.98 1.20 -26.75
C ALA A 428 24.76 0.33 -25.51
N THR A 429 25.22 0.80 -24.35
CA THR A 429 24.89 0.18 -23.05
C THR A 429 23.78 0.98 -22.38
N GLY A 430 22.77 0.29 -21.87
CA GLY A 430 21.73 0.85 -21.01
C GLY A 430 21.60 0.03 -19.73
N VAL A 431 20.97 0.60 -18.71
CA VAL A 431 20.74 -0.09 -17.44
C VAL A 431 19.29 0.17 -17.03
N THR A 432 18.52 -0.85 -16.68
CA THR A 432 17.17 -0.67 -16.13
C THR A 432 17.25 -0.10 -14.72
N ASP A 433 16.27 0.73 -14.31
CA ASP A 433 16.17 1.22 -12.93
C ASP A 433 16.05 0.08 -11.92
N ILE A 434 16.38 0.37 -10.66
CA ILE A 434 16.13 -0.57 -9.55
C ILE A 434 14.62 -0.53 -9.26
N ASP A 435 13.98 -1.70 -9.22
CA ASP A 435 12.56 -1.80 -8.88
C ASP A 435 12.28 -1.34 -7.44
N ALA A 436 11.10 -0.77 -7.22
CA ALA A 436 10.72 -0.24 -5.92
C ALA A 436 10.24 -1.38 -5.00
N PRO A 437 10.62 -1.39 -3.70
CA PRO A 437 10.14 -2.40 -2.76
C PRO A 437 8.61 -2.42 -2.69
N THR A 438 7.98 -3.58 -2.84
CA THR A 438 6.52 -3.72 -2.90
C THR A 438 5.91 -4.22 -1.59
N ASN A 439 4.58 -4.14 -1.47
CA ASN A 439 3.80 -4.62 -0.32
C ASN A 439 4.29 -4.12 1.05
N LEU A 440 4.76 -2.87 1.10
CA LEU A 440 5.07 -2.18 2.35
C LEU A 440 3.85 -2.20 3.27
N MET A 441 4.03 -2.76 4.46
CA MET A 441 3.01 -2.83 5.51
C MET A 441 3.64 -2.54 6.87
N THR A 442 2.91 -1.77 7.67
CA THR A 442 3.21 -1.57 9.09
C THR A 442 2.52 -2.65 9.94
N LYS A 443 3.25 -3.23 10.89
CA LYS A 443 2.82 -4.27 11.83
C LYS A 443 3.41 -3.96 13.22
N GLU A 444 2.92 -4.64 14.25
CA GLU A 444 3.46 -4.57 15.64
C GLU A 444 3.74 -3.14 16.12
N VAL A 445 2.80 -2.23 15.84
CA VAL A 445 2.85 -0.84 16.30
C VAL A 445 2.62 -0.79 17.81
N THR A 446 3.35 0.09 18.47
CA THR A 446 3.20 0.43 19.90
C THR A 446 3.16 1.94 20.06
N GLU A 447 3.17 2.42 21.31
CA GLU A 447 3.31 3.84 21.64
C GLU A 447 4.68 4.42 21.24
N ASP A 448 5.72 3.60 21.08
CA ASP A 448 7.11 4.01 20.87
C ASP A 448 7.81 3.35 19.66
N SER A 449 7.15 2.44 18.95
CA SER A 449 7.79 1.60 17.94
C SER A 449 6.83 1.13 16.83
N ALA A 450 7.39 0.76 15.68
CA ALA A 450 6.64 0.18 14.55
C ALA A 450 7.53 -0.77 13.73
N LEU A 451 7.03 -1.97 13.42
CA LEU A 451 7.69 -2.91 12.51
C LEU A 451 7.17 -2.68 11.09
N VAL A 452 8.04 -2.27 10.16
CA VAL A 452 7.69 -2.17 8.74
C VAL A 452 8.26 -3.38 8.00
N THR A 453 7.44 -4.00 7.15
CA THR A 453 7.79 -5.17 6.34
C THR A 453 7.53 -4.89 4.86
N TRP A 454 8.38 -5.39 3.96
CA TRP A 454 8.28 -5.22 2.51
C TRP A 454 8.76 -6.48 1.77
N ASP A 455 8.33 -6.66 0.53
CA ASP A 455 8.81 -7.74 -0.33
C ASP A 455 10.17 -7.41 -0.95
N LYS A 456 11.01 -8.44 -1.14
CA LYS A 456 12.36 -8.30 -1.71
C LYS A 456 12.28 -7.89 -3.18
N VAL A 457 13.05 -6.88 -3.57
CA VAL A 457 13.17 -6.43 -4.97
C VAL A 457 13.84 -7.48 -5.86
N GLN A 458 13.55 -7.44 -7.17
CA GLN A 458 14.10 -8.36 -8.16
C GLN A 458 15.54 -7.99 -8.56
N ALA A 459 15.85 -6.69 -8.59
CA ALA A 459 17.20 -6.21 -8.82
C ALA A 459 18.18 -6.75 -7.77
N ASP A 460 19.34 -7.24 -8.22
CA ASP A 460 20.50 -7.43 -7.35
C ASP A 460 20.96 -6.07 -6.79
N ILE A 461 21.14 -5.96 -5.47
CA ILE A 461 21.26 -4.69 -4.72
C ILE A 461 22.22 -4.82 -3.53
N ASP A 462 22.79 -3.69 -3.09
CA ASP A 462 23.63 -3.67 -1.87
C ASP A 462 22.78 -3.79 -0.58
N GLY A 463 21.50 -3.40 -0.64
CA GLY A 463 20.67 -3.20 0.53
C GLY A 463 19.46 -2.29 0.30
N TYR A 464 18.81 -1.91 1.40
CA TYR A 464 17.76 -0.91 1.42
C TYR A 464 18.17 0.26 2.30
N MET A 465 17.65 1.44 1.97
CA MET A 465 17.64 2.61 2.83
C MET A 465 16.21 2.88 3.27
N LEU A 466 16.03 3.23 4.55
CA LEU A 466 14.75 3.58 5.14
C LEU A 466 14.81 4.97 5.78
N SER A 467 13.67 5.65 5.88
CA SER A 467 13.51 6.85 6.71
C SER A 467 12.04 7.02 7.10
N TYR A 468 11.73 7.96 7.98
CA TYR A 468 10.33 8.34 8.26
C TYR A 468 10.16 9.85 8.29
N SER A 469 8.94 10.33 8.07
CA SER A 469 8.51 11.71 8.31
C SER A 469 7.26 11.75 9.17
N SER A 470 7.19 12.70 10.10
CA SER A 470 5.99 13.08 10.85
C SER A 470 5.84 14.60 10.88
N ILE A 471 4.78 15.10 11.52
CA ILE A 471 4.58 16.54 11.76
C ILE A 471 5.72 17.20 12.55
N ASP A 472 6.48 16.42 13.32
CA ASP A 472 7.61 16.88 14.14
C ASP A 472 8.96 16.86 13.39
N GLY A 473 8.97 16.38 12.14
CA GLY A 473 10.16 16.28 11.29
C GLY A 473 10.47 14.86 10.80
N SER A 474 11.65 14.69 10.21
CA SER A 474 12.10 13.43 9.62
C SER A 474 13.13 12.70 10.48
N GLY A 475 13.01 11.38 10.58
CA GLY A 475 14.03 10.50 11.14
C GLY A 475 15.28 10.44 10.27
N GLN A 476 16.40 9.95 10.84
CA GLN A 476 17.62 9.69 10.08
C GLN A 476 17.42 8.56 9.06
N GLU A 477 18.22 8.57 7.98
CA GLU A 477 18.23 7.47 7.02
C GLU A 477 18.98 6.25 7.58
N VAL A 478 18.36 5.07 7.53
CA VAL A 478 18.87 3.81 8.07
C VAL A 478 19.15 2.83 6.92
N ARG A 479 20.40 2.34 6.82
CA ARG A 479 20.80 1.33 5.83
C ARG A 479 20.70 -0.08 6.41
N VAL A 480 20.05 -0.99 5.69
CA VAL A 480 19.94 -2.43 5.99
C VAL A 480 20.40 -3.29 4.81
N GLY A 481 20.67 -4.58 5.04
CA GLY A 481 21.25 -5.48 4.02
C GLY A 481 20.24 -5.94 2.95
N ALA A 482 20.76 -6.48 1.84
CA ALA A 482 19.97 -6.88 0.66
C ALA A 482 18.87 -7.93 0.92
N ASP A 483 19.06 -8.78 1.93
CA ASP A 483 18.09 -9.81 2.36
C ASP A 483 17.14 -9.33 3.47
N SER A 484 17.21 -8.07 3.88
CA SER A 484 16.29 -7.51 4.87
C SER A 484 14.93 -7.21 4.23
N THR A 485 13.89 -7.87 4.71
CA THR A 485 12.47 -7.66 4.34
C THR A 485 11.65 -7.00 5.47
N SER A 486 12.33 -6.62 6.57
CA SER A 486 11.70 -5.92 7.69
C SER A 486 12.69 -5.07 8.47
N TYR A 487 12.18 -4.02 9.13
CA TYR A 487 12.90 -3.20 10.08
C TYR A 487 11.96 -2.64 11.15
N LYS A 488 12.41 -2.62 12.41
CA LYS A 488 11.65 -2.05 13.52
C LYS A 488 12.21 -0.70 13.92
N PHE A 489 11.43 0.35 13.68
CA PHE A 489 11.67 1.68 14.25
C PHE A 489 11.32 1.68 15.73
N THR A 490 12.11 2.39 16.53
CA THR A 490 11.95 2.55 17.99
C THR A 490 12.22 4.00 18.38
N ALA A 491 11.85 4.37 19.62
CA ALA A 491 11.88 5.76 20.11
C ALA A 491 11.07 6.74 19.24
N LEU A 492 9.96 6.25 18.66
CA LEU A 492 8.90 7.09 18.10
C LEU A 492 8.12 7.76 19.25
N LYS A 493 7.36 8.82 18.94
CA LYS A 493 6.48 9.48 19.90
C LYS A 493 5.10 8.82 19.92
N PRO A 494 4.43 8.72 21.08
CA PRO A 494 3.05 8.24 21.18
C PRO A 494 2.03 9.14 20.47
N GLY A 495 0.99 8.53 19.89
CA GLY A 495 -0.15 9.23 19.28
C GLY A 495 0.17 10.06 18.02
N VAL A 496 1.24 9.74 17.29
CA VAL A 496 1.73 10.48 16.11
C VAL A 496 1.66 9.62 14.85
N LEU A 497 1.22 10.22 13.74
CA LEU A 497 1.25 9.60 12.41
C LEU A 497 2.64 9.76 11.77
N TYR A 498 3.24 8.64 11.39
CA TYR A 498 4.51 8.56 10.67
C TYR A 498 4.28 7.99 9.27
N THR A 499 4.78 8.68 8.24
CA THR A 499 4.97 8.11 6.90
C THR A 499 6.38 7.53 6.82
N VAL A 500 6.50 6.21 6.68
CA VAL A 500 7.79 5.50 6.52
C VAL A 500 8.06 5.29 5.05
N TYR A 501 9.30 5.55 4.62
CA TYR A 501 9.79 5.32 3.26
C TYR A 501 10.84 4.21 3.23
N VAL A 502 10.81 3.37 2.19
CA VAL A 502 11.83 2.34 1.90
C VAL A 502 12.22 2.42 0.42
N TRP A 503 13.52 2.37 0.12
CA TRP A 503 14.04 2.25 -1.24
C TRP A 503 15.29 1.38 -1.27
N ALA A 504 15.37 0.49 -2.26
CA ALA A 504 16.56 -0.29 -2.56
C ALA A 504 17.69 0.57 -3.16
N ILE A 505 18.94 0.16 -2.90
CA ILE A 505 20.17 0.88 -3.28
C ILE A 505 21.23 -0.06 -3.89
N LYS A 506 21.96 0.44 -4.90
CA LYS A 506 23.11 -0.27 -5.52
C LYS A 506 24.22 0.72 -5.89
N GLY A 507 25.30 0.75 -5.12
CA GLY A 507 26.34 1.77 -5.26
C GLY A 507 25.75 3.19 -5.17
N PRO A 508 25.88 4.05 -6.21
CA PRO A 508 25.28 5.38 -6.24
C PRO A 508 23.81 5.40 -6.71
N ARG A 509 23.24 4.25 -7.12
CA ARG A 509 21.89 4.16 -7.69
C ARG A 509 20.83 3.88 -6.62
N VAL A 510 19.63 4.42 -6.81
CA VAL A 510 18.46 4.26 -5.96
C VAL A 510 17.27 3.78 -6.78
N SER A 511 16.34 3.05 -6.16
CA SER A 511 14.98 2.85 -6.65
C SER A 511 14.07 4.04 -6.27
N LYS A 512 12.83 4.05 -6.76
CA LYS A 512 11.78 4.96 -6.28
C LYS A 512 11.47 4.67 -4.81
N LYS A 513 11.13 5.69 -4.02
CA LYS A 513 10.71 5.51 -2.61
C LYS A 513 9.28 4.97 -2.55
N SER A 514 9.11 3.75 -2.06
CA SER A 514 7.82 3.22 -1.59
C SER A 514 7.53 3.75 -0.19
N SER A 515 6.25 3.82 0.21
CA SER A 515 5.87 4.27 1.56
C SER A 515 4.69 3.52 2.18
N THR A 516 4.63 3.51 3.52
CA THR A 516 3.51 3.04 4.35
C THR A 516 3.32 3.99 5.54
N GLU A 517 2.13 4.00 6.12
CA GLU A 517 1.80 4.84 7.28
C GLU A 517 1.78 4.02 8.59
N ALA A 518 2.16 4.66 9.68
CA ALA A 518 2.26 4.09 11.02
C ALA A 518 1.79 5.12 12.05
N GLU A 519 0.56 4.98 12.55
CA GLU A 519 0.05 5.83 13.64
C GLU A 519 0.35 5.16 14.98
N THR A 520 1.32 5.69 15.74
CA THR A 520 1.70 5.12 17.05
C THR A 520 0.54 5.15 18.04
N ASP A 521 0.53 4.20 18.97
CA ASP A 521 -0.48 4.14 20.03
C ASP A 521 -0.35 5.29 21.02
N ILE A 522 -1.46 5.58 21.71
CA ILE A 522 -1.51 6.56 22.79
C ILE A 522 -0.85 5.93 24.02
N ASP A 523 0.10 6.62 24.64
CA ASP A 523 0.79 6.12 25.83
C ASP A 523 -0.15 6.04 27.04
N ALA A 524 0.01 4.98 27.84
CA ALA A 524 -0.75 4.82 29.06
C ALA A 524 -0.15 5.71 30.18
N PRO A 525 -0.97 6.43 30.97
CA PRO A 525 -0.49 7.30 32.02
C PRO A 525 0.28 6.51 33.09
N ILE A 526 1.36 7.11 33.58
CA ILE A 526 2.26 6.50 34.57
C ILE A 526 2.11 7.17 35.94
N ASN A 527 2.74 6.57 36.95
CA ASN A 527 2.78 7.07 38.34
C ASN A 527 1.39 7.32 38.95
N LEU A 528 0.41 6.44 38.64
CA LEU A 528 -0.93 6.44 39.22
C LEU A 528 -0.86 6.19 40.73
N LEU A 529 -1.13 7.23 41.52
CA LEU A 529 -1.11 7.17 42.98
C LEU A 529 -2.47 7.56 43.56
N THR A 530 -3.02 6.69 44.41
CA THR A 530 -4.15 7.00 45.27
C THR A 530 -3.69 7.80 46.50
N ARG A 531 -4.36 8.90 46.79
CA ARG A 531 -4.13 9.81 47.93
C ARG A 531 -5.48 10.25 48.51
N GLU A 532 -5.47 10.93 49.67
CA GLU A 532 -6.68 11.47 50.33
C GLU A 532 -7.87 10.49 50.41
N VAL A 533 -7.59 9.22 50.70
CA VAL A 533 -8.63 8.19 50.88
C VAL A 533 -9.41 8.49 52.15
N THR A 534 -10.75 8.41 52.06
CA THR A 534 -11.66 8.57 53.20
C THR A 534 -12.67 7.42 53.25
N GLU A 535 -13.63 7.50 54.17
CA GLU A 535 -14.81 6.62 54.24
C GLU A 535 -15.63 6.59 52.93
N TYR A 536 -15.65 7.66 52.11
CA TYR A 536 -16.53 7.76 50.91
C TYR A 536 -15.86 8.37 49.67
N SER A 537 -14.53 8.56 49.67
CA SER A 537 -13.80 9.17 48.55
C SER A 537 -12.37 8.67 48.40
N ALA A 538 -11.82 8.78 47.19
CA ALA A 538 -10.39 8.62 46.91
C ALA A 538 -9.94 9.64 45.85
N LEU A 539 -8.82 10.32 46.06
CA LEU A 539 -8.16 11.14 45.04
C LEU A 539 -7.15 10.26 44.31
N VAL A 540 -7.19 10.22 42.98
CA VAL A 540 -6.13 9.59 42.17
C VAL A 540 -5.40 10.68 41.39
N THR A 541 -4.08 10.57 41.34
CA THR A 541 -3.16 11.47 40.62
C THR A 541 -2.30 10.67 39.65
N TRP A 542 -2.01 11.20 38.47
CA TRP A 542 -1.20 10.57 37.43
C TRP A 542 -0.38 11.61 36.65
N ASP A 543 0.69 11.17 35.98
CA ASP A 543 1.50 12.05 35.12
C ASP A 543 0.83 12.28 33.76
N LYS A 544 1.00 13.48 33.19
CA LYS A 544 0.48 13.81 31.86
C LYS A 544 1.17 12.95 30.78
N VAL A 545 0.39 12.42 29.85
CA VAL A 545 0.87 11.59 28.74
C VAL A 545 1.54 12.41 27.65
N GLN A 546 2.39 11.77 26.83
CA GLN A 546 3.13 12.42 25.75
C GLN A 546 2.27 12.61 24.49
N ALA A 547 1.34 11.69 24.23
CA ALA A 547 0.38 11.84 23.16
C ALA A 547 -0.50 13.07 23.36
N ASP A 548 -0.73 13.82 22.28
CA ASP A 548 -1.81 14.81 22.20
C ASP A 548 -3.16 14.07 22.21
N ILE A 549 -4.06 14.43 23.13
CA ILE A 549 -5.28 13.68 23.50
C ILE A 549 -6.47 14.62 23.71
N ASP A 550 -7.69 14.11 23.56
CA ASP A 550 -8.89 14.88 23.89
C ASP A 550 -9.12 15.00 25.41
N GLY A 551 -8.61 14.01 26.17
CA GLY A 551 -8.91 13.83 27.58
C GLY A 551 -8.65 12.42 28.09
N TYR A 552 -8.91 12.21 29.38
CA TYR A 552 -8.83 10.90 30.03
C TYR A 552 -10.23 10.37 30.32
N MET A 553 -10.41 9.07 30.12
CA MET A 553 -11.55 8.31 30.65
C MET A 553 -11.13 7.58 31.93
N LEU A 554 -11.99 7.60 32.94
CA LEU A 554 -11.77 6.96 34.24
C LEU A 554 -12.96 6.09 34.64
N SER A 555 -12.69 4.97 35.31
CA SER A 555 -13.72 4.13 35.94
C SER A 555 -13.15 3.46 37.20
N TYR A 556 -13.97 2.70 37.93
CA TYR A 556 -13.54 1.82 39.01
C TYR A 556 -14.33 0.51 39.00
N SER A 557 -13.80 -0.51 39.66
CA SER A 557 -14.52 -1.74 40.02
C SER A 557 -14.33 -2.05 41.49
N SER A 558 -15.30 -2.74 42.08
CA SER A 558 -15.16 -3.43 43.37
C SER A 558 -16.06 -4.67 43.40
N ILE A 559 -16.08 -5.37 44.53
CA ILE A 559 -16.97 -6.51 44.79
C ILE A 559 -18.47 -6.19 44.62
N ASP A 560 -18.85 -4.90 44.62
CA ASP A 560 -20.21 -4.42 44.47
C ASP A 560 -20.58 -4.03 43.03
N GLY A 561 -19.65 -4.14 42.08
CA GLY A 561 -19.82 -3.75 40.67
C GLY A 561 -18.86 -2.65 40.20
N SER A 562 -19.05 -2.17 38.97
CA SER A 562 -18.27 -1.09 38.37
C SER A 562 -18.94 0.29 38.55
N GLY A 563 -18.09 1.32 38.60
CA GLY A 563 -18.50 2.72 38.48
C GLY A 563 -18.75 3.13 37.04
N GLN A 564 -19.59 4.14 36.85
CA GLN A 564 -19.79 4.76 35.54
C GLN A 564 -18.47 5.37 35.04
N GLU A 565 -18.24 5.32 33.73
CA GLU A 565 -17.12 6.01 33.09
C GLU A 565 -17.26 7.53 33.20
N VAL A 566 -16.16 8.21 33.56
CA VAL A 566 -16.07 9.66 33.71
C VAL A 566 -14.97 10.18 32.79
N ARG A 567 -15.31 11.14 31.92
CA ARG A 567 -14.36 11.82 31.04
C ARG A 567 -13.89 13.14 31.67
N VAL A 568 -12.59 13.37 31.70
CA VAL A 568 -11.94 14.62 32.15
C VAL A 568 -11.03 15.17 31.05
N GLY A 569 -10.72 16.48 31.09
CA GLY A 569 -9.95 17.14 30.02
C GLY A 569 -8.47 16.75 29.97
N ALA A 570 -7.82 17.00 28.82
CA ALA A 570 -6.44 16.59 28.51
C ALA A 570 -5.35 17.08 29.50
N ASP A 571 -5.56 18.20 30.17
CA ASP A 571 -4.64 18.75 31.18
C ASP A 571 -4.92 18.25 32.61
N SER A 572 -5.87 17.33 32.79
CA SER A 572 -6.19 16.76 34.10
C SER A 572 -5.09 15.77 34.51
N THR A 573 -4.45 16.02 35.65
CA THR A 573 -3.49 15.10 36.31
C THR A 573 -4.04 14.51 37.60
N SER A 574 -5.31 14.79 37.93
CA SER A 574 -5.99 14.21 39.10
C SER A 574 -7.51 14.17 38.96
N TYR A 575 -8.15 13.24 39.68
CA TYR A 575 -9.60 13.15 39.80
C TYR A 575 -9.99 12.56 41.16
N LYS A 576 -11.07 13.06 41.76
CA LYS A 576 -11.56 12.63 43.07
C LYS A 576 -12.87 11.86 42.92
N PHE A 577 -12.80 10.54 43.10
CA PHE A 577 -13.98 9.70 43.22
C PHE A 577 -14.69 9.99 44.54
N THR A 578 -16.02 10.07 44.51
CA THR A 578 -16.88 10.37 45.66
C THR A 578 -18.08 9.42 45.67
N ALA A 579 -18.81 9.37 46.80
CA ALA A 579 -19.92 8.43 47.03
C ALA A 579 -19.50 6.94 46.96
N LEU A 580 -18.23 6.66 47.24
CA LEU A 580 -17.73 5.30 47.47
C LEU A 580 -18.32 4.74 48.78
N LYS A 581 -18.32 3.40 48.92
CA LYS A 581 -18.75 2.71 50.13
C LYS A 581 -17.59 2.57 51.13
N PRO A 582 -17.81 2.75 52.45
CA PRO A 582 -16.78 2.56 53.47
C PRO A 582 -16.22 1.13 53.53
N GLY A 583 -14.92 1.01 53.77
CA GLY A 583 -14.24 -0.27 53.96
C GLY A 583 -14.27 -1.20 52.74
N VAL A 584 -14.35 -0.68 51.52
CA VAL A 584 -14.32 -1.45 50.26
C VAL A 584 -13.02 -1.16 49.49
N LEU A 585 -12.42 -2.22 48.94
CA LEU A 585 -11.31 -2.15 47.98
C LEU A 585 -11.86 -1.83 46.59
N TYR A 586 -11.33 -0.78 45.98
CA TYR A 586 -11.61 -0.38 44.60
C TYR A 586 -10.36 -0.50 43.74
N THR A 587 -10.48 -1.17 42.60
CA THR A 587 -9.50 -1.06 41.50
C THR A 587 -9.95 0.08 40.61
N ILE A 588 -9.10 1.08 40.42
CA ILE A 588 -9.39 2.28 39.61
C ILE A 588 -8.67 2.15 38.28
N TYR A 589 -9.36 2.49 37.20
CA TYR A 589 -8.92 2.39 35.82
C TYR A 589 -8.85 3.80 35.20
N ILE A 590 -7.81 4.08 34.42
CA ILE A 590 -7.69 5.30 33.63
C ILE A 590 -7.02 5.01 32.28
N TRP A 591 -7.55 5.64 31.23
CA TRP A 591 -6.97 5.60 29.88
C TRP A 591 -7.25 6.92 29.13
N PRO A 592 -6.26 7.59 28.55
CA PRO A 592 -6.49 8.66 27.59
C PRO A 592 -7.23 8.19 26.33
N VAL A 593 -7.93 9.13 25.71
CA VAL A 593 -8.71 8.96 24.48
C VAL A 593 -8.46 10.10 23.49
N LYS A 594 -8.46 9.77 22.19
CA LYS A 594 -8.37 10.73 21.08
C LYS A 594 -9.32 10.32 19.96
N GLY A 595 -10.41 11.06 19.75
CA GLY A 595 -11.49 10.65 18.86
C GLY A 595 -12.07 9.29 19.26
N SER A 596 -11.85 8.27 18.43
CA SER A 596 -12.22 6.87 18.69
C SER A 596 -11.06 5.98 19.15
N ARG A 597 -9.83 6.51 19.28
CA ARG A 597 -8.64 5.79 19.77
C ARG A 597 -8.52 5.91 21.30
N SER A 598 -7.92 4.90 21.93
CA SER A 598 -7.65 4.85 23.37
C SER A 598 -6.32 4.15 23.64
N SER A 599 -5.62 4.53 24.72
CA SER A 599 -4.44 3.76 25.17
C SER A 599 -4.82 2.42 25.78
N ARG A 600 -3.79 1.65 26.15
CA ARG A 600 -3.90 0.60 27.17
C ARG A 600 -4.35 1.23 28.51
N THR A 601 -5.16 0.51 29.28
CA THR A 601 -5.63 0.98 30.59
C THR A 601 -4.54 0.87 31.67
N ALA A 602 -4.27 1.96 32.37
CA ALA A 602 -3.47 1.97 33.58
C ALA A 602 -4.36 1.83 34.83
N THR A 603 -3.85 1.20 35.89
CA THR A 603 -4.64 0.88 37.10
C THR A 603 -3.94 1.20 38.41
N THR A 604 -4.70 1.56 39.44
CA THR A 604 -4.23 1.69 40.83
C THR A 604 -5.34 1.29 41.81
N GLU A 605 -5.00 1.08 43.08
CA GLU A 605 -5.95 0.58 44.08
C GLU A 605 -6.26 1.61 45.18
N ALA A 606 -7.49 1.55 45.70
CA ALA A 606 -8.01 2.43 46.73
C ALA A 606 -8.92 1.65 47.70
N GLU A 607 -8.43 1.31 48.90
CA GLU A 607 -9.27 0.70 49.94
C GLU A 607 -9.74 1.77 50.94
N THR A 608 -11.01 2.15 50.82
CA THR A 608 -11.67 3.19 51.64
C THR A 608 -11.61 2.92 53.14
N GLU A 609 -11.72 3.99 53.94
CA GLU A 609 -11.69 3.89 55.40
C GLU A 609 -12.96 3.23 55.97
N ILE A 610 -12.85 2.69 57.19
CA ILE A 610 -13.98 2.12 57.93
C ILE A 610 -14.79 3.28 58.53
N ASP A 611 -16.09 3.39 58.21
CA ASP A 611 -16.90 4.45 58.81
C ASP A 611 -17.12 4.25 60.31
N ALA A 612 -17.21 5.36 61.03
CA ALA A 612 -17.34 5.33 62.49
C ALA A 612 -18.75 4.88 62.94
N PRO A 613 -18.87 4.11 64.04
CA PRO A 613 -20.16 3.77 64.65
C PRO A 613 -21.03 5.00 64.93
N LYS A 614 -22.33 4.91 64.68
CA LYS A 614 -23.23 6.07 64.73
C LYS A 614 -24.10 6.04 65.99
N ASN A 615 -24.47 7.20 66.53
CA ASN A 615 -25.36 7.36 67.70
C ASN A 615 -24.93 6.63 69.00
N LEU A 616 -23.61 6.61 69.31
CA LEU A 616 -23.11 6.10 70.59
C LEU A 616 -23.70 6.92 71.76
N LYS A 617 -24.37 6.26 72.71
CA LYS A 617 -24.98 6.89 73.90
C LYS A 617 -25.13 5.93 75.07
N ALA A 618 -25.17 6.50 76.28
CA ALA A 618 -25.55 5.80 77.51
C ALA A 618 -27.06 5.90 77.80
N ILE A 619 -27.65 4.83 78.33
CA ILE A 619 -29.03 4.71 78.79
C ILE A 619 -29.07 3.89 80.10
N ASP A 620 -30.19 3.93 80.84
CA ASP A 620 -30.36 3.22 82.13
C ASP A 620 -29.24 3.52 83.16
N VAL A 621 -28.81 4.80 83.22
CA VAL A 621 -27.72 5.25 84.09
C VAL A 621 -28.17 5.26 85.55
N LYS A 622 -27.52 4.45 86.37
CA LYS A 622 -27.83 4.24 87.80
C LYS A 622 -26.67 4.75 88.68
N THR A 623 -26.64 4.35 89.95
CA THR A 623 -25.55 4.68 90.88
C THR A 623 -24.23 3.99 90.51
N GLN A 624 -24.27 2.74 90.04
CA GLN A 624 -23.08 1.92 89.76
C GLN A 624 -23.14 1.14 88.42
N THR A 625 -24.19 1.35 87.62
CA THR A 625 -24.36 0.67 86.32
C THR A 625 -24.88 1.63 85.24
N SER A 626 -24.72 1.23 83.99
CA SER A 626 -25.17 1.98 82.80
C SER A 626 -25.24 1.01 81.61
N THR A 627 -26.02 1.29 80.57
CA THR A 627 -26.01 0.53 79.31
C THR A 627 -25.64 1.44 78.16
N LEU A 628 -24.64 1.06 77.38
CA LEU A 628 -24.26 1.71 76.13
C LEU A 628 -25.08 1.16 74.96
N THR A 629 -25.36 2.00 73.98
CA THR A 629 -26.00 1.64 72.70
C THR A 629 -25.40 2.43 71.55
N TRP A 630 -25.31 1.83 70.36
CA TRP A 630 -24.85 2.46 69.12
C TRP A 630 -25.50 1.78 67.89
N LYS A 631 -25.29 2.37 66.71
CA LYS A 631 -25.60 1.79 65.41
C LYS A 631 -24.30 1.34 64.74
N ALA A 632 -24.30 0.14 64.17
CA ALA A 632 -23.18 -0.40 63.40
C ALA A 632 -22.80 0.51 62.20
N PRO A 633 -21.52 0.49 61.78
CA PRO A 633 -21.06 1.14 60.55
C PRO A 633 -21.63 0.48 59.28
N GLN A 634 -21.37 1.07 58.12
CA GLN A 634 -21.68 0.48 56.81
C GLN A 634 -20.56 -0.45 56.32
N ALA A 635 -19.31 -0.16 56.66
CA ALA A 635 -18.17 -1.03 56.40
C ALA A 635 -18.35 -2.41 57.06
N ASN A 636 -17.98 -3.47 56.35
CA ASN A 636 -17.84 -4.79 56.96
C ASN A 636 -16.64 -4.81 57.93
N ILE A 637 -16.86 -5.26 59.16
CA ILE A 637 -15.95 -5.16 60.30
C ILE A 637 -15.87 -6.48 61.07
N ASP A 638 -14.76 -6.71 61.77
CA ASP A 638 -14.58 -7.88 62.65
C ASP A 638 -15.21 -7.63 64.03
N GLY A 639 -15.14 -6.37 64.49
CA GLY A 639 -15.59 -6.00 65.83
C GLY A 639 -15.42 -4.52 66.17
N TYR A 640 -15.56 -4.24 67.46
CA TYR A 640 -15.34 -2.93 68.05
C TYR A 640 -14.35 -3.00 69.22
N ILE A 641 -13.63 -1.91 69.46
CA ILE A 641 -12.88 -1.65 70.68
C ILE A 641 -13.65 -0.56 71.44
N LEU A 642 -14.17 -0.93 72.61
CA LEU A 642 -14.83 -0.05 73.56
C LEU A 642 -13.86 0.30 74.68
N THR A 643 -13.66 1.58 74.98
CA THR A 643 -12.95 2.01 76.20
C THR A 643 -13.83 2.91 77.07
N TYR A 644 -13.68 2.83 78.39
CA TYR A 644 -14.31 3.77 79.31
C TYR A 644 -13.42 4.09 80.52
N ARG A 645 -13.46 5.35 80.98
CA ARG A 645 -12.69 5.86 82.13
C ARG A 645 -13.48 6.90 82.91
N ALA A 646 -13.14 7.13 84.18
CA ALA A 646 -13.63 8.31 84.88
C ALA A 646 -12.91 9.56 84.34
N GLU A 647 -13.64 10.67 84.17
CA GLU A 647 -13.12 11.94 83.65
C GLU A 647 -12.05 12.56 84.56
N ASP A 648 -12.17 12.35 85.87
CA ASP A 648 -11.22 12.81 86.88
C ASP A 648 -10.05 11.83 87.14
N GLY A 649 -9.89 10.80 86.29
CA GLY A 649 -8.83 9.79 86.40
C GLY A 649 -8.94 8.85 87.61
N SER A 650 -9.96 8.99 88.47
CA SER A 650 -10.09 8.21 89.71
C SER A 650 -10.49 6.74 89.51
N VAL A 651 -10.77 6.33 88.28
CA VAL A 651 -11.00 4.96 87.86
C VAL A 651 -10.20 4.71 86.58
N GLN A 652 -9.40 3.64 86.58
CA GLN A 652 -8.56 3.27 85.44
C GLN A 652 -9.38 3.06 84.16
N THR A 653 -8.77 3.32 83.01
CA THR A 653 -9.38 3.01 81.71
C THR A 653 -9.59 1.51 81.57
N VAL A 654 -10.82 1.08 81.30
CA VAL A 654 -11.16 -0.30 80.98
C VAL A 654 -11.38 -0.39 79.48
N GLU A 655 -10.74 -1.37 78.84
CA GLU A 655 -10.93 -1.72 77.42
C GLU A 655 -11.69 -3.05 77.28
N LYS A 656 -12.55 -3.14 76.25
CA LYS A 656 -13.31 -4.33 75.88
C LYS A 656 -13.40 -4.47 74.36
N THR A 657 -12.96 -5.61 73.83
CA THR A 657 -13.20 -6.02 72.44
C THR A 657 -14.60 -6.63 72.33
N LEU A 658 -15.38 -6.20 71.34
CA LEU A 658 -16.77 -6.63 71.10
C LEU A 658 -16.90 -7.18 69.67
N ALA A 659 -17.76 -8.17 69.45
CA ALA A 659 -18.00 -8.72 68.11
C ALA A 659 -18.80 -7.74 67.22
N ALA A 660 -18.63 -7.83 65.89
CA ALA A 660 -19.28 -6.92 64.92
C ALA A 660 -20.81 -6.78 65.06
N ARG A 661 -21.48 -7.86 65.48
CA ARG A 661 -22.94 -7.91 65.71
C ARG A 661 -23.41 -7.12 66.94
N GLU A 662 -22.53 -6.76 67.86
CA GLU A 662 -22.91 -6.09 69.10
C GLU A 662 -23.32 -4.63 68.81
N ASN A 663 -24.46 -4.21 69.35
CA ASN A 663 -24.99 -2.84 69.23
C ASN A 663 -25.25 -2.18 70.61
N ARG A 664 -24.91 -2.90 71.69
CA ARG A 664 -25.12 -2.50 73.08
C ARG A 664 -24.11 -3.18 74.00
N PHE A 665 -23.82 -2.54 75.15
CA PHE A 665 -22.94 -3.12 76.18
C PHE A 665 -23.38 -2.69 77.57
N ALA A 666 -23.39 -3.62 78.54
CA ALA A 666 -23.72 -3.30 79.93
C ALA A 666 -22.45 -2.97 80.73
N LEU A 667 -22.44 -1.80 81.36
CA LEU A 667 -21.39 -1.34 82.26
C LEU A 667 -21.78 -1.64 83.71
N SER A 668 -20.92 -2.34 84.44
CA SER A 668 -21.02 -2.60 85.87
C SER A 668 -19.92 -1.88 86.66
N ASP A 669 -19.98 -1.96 87.99
CA ASP A 669 -18.91 -1.60 88.92
C ASP A 669 -18.43 -0.13 88.82
N LEU A 670 -19.33 0.75 88.36
CA LEU A 670 -19.06 2.17 88.22
C LEU A 670 -19.05 2.87 89.58
N ALA A 671 -18.13 3.81 89.78
CA ALA A 671 -18.07 4.62 90.98
C ALA A 671 -19.24 5.63 91.01
N MET A 672 -19.84 5.81 92.19
CA MET A 672 -21.04 6.64 92.38
C MET A 672 -20.74 8.15 92.31
N GLY A 673 -21.58 8.91 91.61
CA GLY A 673 -21.44 10.38 91.48
C GLY A 673 -20.27 10.83 90.60
N LYS A 674 -19.84 10.00 89.64
CA LYS A 674 -18.69 10.24 88.76
C LYS A 674 -19.12 10.40 87.31
N LYS A 675 -18.45 11.30 86.58
CA LYS A 675 -18.58 11.44 85.12
C LYS A 675 -17.61 10.46 84.43
N TYR A 676 -18.15 9.69 83.49
CA TYR A 676 -17.43 8.73 82.67
C TYR A 676 -17.34 9.24 81.24
N ILE A 677 -16.15 9.08 80.65
CA ILE A 677 -15.91 9.24 79.21
C ILE A 677 -15.84 7.84 78.61
N VAL A 678 -16.48 7.64 77.46
CA VAL A 678 -16.60 6.37 76.75
C VAL A 678 -16.25 6.58 75.29
N THR A 679 -15.31 5.80 74.76
CA THR A 679 -14.99 5.79 73.32
C THR A 679 -15.29 4.45 72.67
N LEU A 680 -15.68 4.47 71.40
CA LEU A 680 -15.90 3.29 70.58
C LEU A 680 -15.20 3.46 69.22
N ILE A 681 -14.52 2.41 68.78
CA ILE A 681 -13.80 2.31 67.49
C ILE A 681 -14.24 1.01 66.81
N ALA A 682 -14.62 1.05 65.54
CA ALA A 682 -14.83 -0.17 64.75
C ALA A 682 -13.53 -0.62 64.07
N TYR A 683 -13.36 -1.92 63.82
CA TYR A 683 -12.11 -2.44 63.24
C TYR A 683 -12.28 -3.61 62.26
N ARG A 684 -11.32 -3.72 61.33
CA ARG A 684 -11.11 -4.90 60.47
C ARG A 684 -9.61 -5.15 60.32
N GLY A 685 -9.11 -6.31 60.75
CA GLY A 685 -7.69 -6.64 60.80
C GLY A 685 -6.89 -5.56 61.55
N THR A 686 -5.98 -4.88 60.84
CA THR A 686 -5.19 -3.75 61.35
C THR A 686 -5.89 -2.39 61.20
N LYS A 687 -6.88 -2.25 60.31
CA LYS A 687 -7.60 -0.98 60.09
C LYS A 687 -8.55 -0.65 61.25
N ARG A 688 -8.77 0.65 61.47
CA ARG A 688 -9.62 1.22 62.53
C ARG A 688 -10.48 2.34 61.95
N SER A 689 -11.70 2.50 62.45
CA SER A 689 -12.51 3.69 62.17
C SER A 689 -11.98 4.91 62.91
N ARG A 690 -12.51 6.09 62.59
CA ARG A 690 -12.41 7.26 63.47
C ARG A 690 -13.06 6.95 64.85
N VAL A 691 -12.56 7.60 65.89
CA VAL A 691 -13.01 7.42 67.28
C VAL A 691 -14.33 8.14 67.52
N VAL A 692 -15.28 7.46 68.18
CA VAL A 692 -16.58 8.02 68.58
C VAL A 692 -16.62 8.13 70.09
N GLU A 693 -17.01 9.28 70.65
CA GLU A 693 -17.02 9.52 72.10
C GLU A 693 -18.42 9.90 72.61
N THR A 694 -18.76 9.48 73.84
CA THR A 694 -19.87 10.00 74.64
C THR A 694 -19.44 10.12 76.09
N SER A 695 -20.13 10.95 76.89
CA SER A 695 -19.99 10.95 78.35
C SER A 695 -21.32 10.83 79.08
N PHE A 696 -21.29 10.36 80.33
CA PHE A 696 -22.46 10.27 81.22
C PHE A 696 -22.03 10.35 82.69
N SER A 697 -22.96 10.59 83.61
CA SER A 697 -22.64 10.69 85.05
C SER A 697 -23.50 9.76 85.90
N THR A 698 -22.88 8.98 86.78
CA THR A 698 -23.59 8.08 87.71
C THR A 698 -24.31 8.85 88.82
N VAL A 699 -25.41 8.28 89.32
CA VAL A 699 -26.29 8.95 90.30
C VAL A 699 -25.60 9.09 91.67
N ARG A 700 -25.76 10.27 92.30
CA ARG A 700 -25.22 10.59 93.64
C ARG A 700 -26.32 10.54 94.72
N LEU A 701 -26.10 9.74 95.77
CA LEU A 701 -26.97 9.70 96.96
C LEU A 701 -26.64 10.83 97.95
N ALA A 702 -27.63 11.23 98.75
CA ALA A 702 -27.50 12.31 99.74
C ALA A 702 -26.88 11.82 101.06
N TYR A 703 -27.21 10.61 101.49
CA TYR A 703 -26.67 9.95 102.70
C TYR A 703 -26.05 8.60 102.32
N PRO A 704 -24.77 8.52 101.92
CA PRO A 704 -24.15 7.26 101.48
C PRO A 704 -24.09 6.17 102.56
N PHE A 705 -24.03 6.58 103.84
CA PHE A 705 -24.03 5.70 105.01
C PHE A 705 -25.13 6.18 105.98
N PRO A 706 -26.41 5.89 105.71
CA PRO A 706 -27.51 6.46 106.49
C PRO A 706 -27.52 5.92 107.93
N MET A 707 -27.58 6.81 108.91
CA MET A 707 -27.53 6.41 110.33
C MET A 707 -28.86 5.92 110.89
N ASP A 708 -29.97 6.22 110.20
CA ASP A 708 -31.32 6.01 110.68
C ASP A 708 -32.31 5.84 109.50
N CYS A 709 -33.52 5.34 109.80
CA CYS A 709 -34.57 5.15 108.80
C CYS A 709 -35.03 6.46 108.13
N THR A 710 -34.91 7.61 108.80
CA THR A 710 -35.21 8.92 108.19
C THR A 710 -34.19 9.30 107.11
N GLN A 711 -32.91 8.91 107.25
CA GLN A 711 -31.87 9.11 106.23
C GLN A 711 -32.03 8.14 105.05
N ILE A 712 -32.41 6.89 105.32
CA ILE A 712 -32.81 5.92 104.27
C ILE A 712 -33.98 6.50 103.45
N MET A 713 -35.02 6.99 104.11
CA MET A 713 -36.18 7.62 103.47
C MET A 713 -35.80 8.87 102.66
N ARG A 714 -34.83 9.68 103.13
CA ARG A 714 -34.31 10.85 102.38
C ARG A 714 -33.45 10.50 101.16
N ASN A 715 -32.95 9.27 101.05
CA ASN A 715 -32.33 8.78 99.81
C ASN A 715 -33.38 8.34 98.76
N GLY A 716 -34.68 8.32 99.11
CA GLY A 716 -35.78 7.92 98.23
C GLY A 716 -36.40 6.55 98.53
N ASN A 717 -35.86 5.80 99.49
CA ASN A 717 -36.37 4.48 99.87
C ASN A 717 -37.58 4.64 100.81
N MET A 718 -38.79 4.62 100.24
CA MET A 718 -40.07 4.83 100.94
C MET A 718 -40.73 3.54 101.45
N GLU A 719 -40.13 2.37 101.21
CA GLU A 719 -40.71 1.07 101.55
C GLU A 719 -40.48 0.71 103.03
N THR A 720 -41.45 0.06 103.65
CA THR A 720 -41.35 -0.42 105.05
C THR A 720 -40.76 -1.83 105.05
N GLY A 721 -39.70 -2.06 105.83
CA GLY A 721 -38.95 -3.32 105.79
C GLY A 721 -37.63 -3.29 106.57
N VAL A 722 -36.81 -4.33 106.42
CA VAL A 722 -35.50 -4.43 107.09
C VAL A 722 -34.43 -3.70 106.28
N TYR A 723 -33.69 -2.81 106.92
CA TYR A 723 -32.58 -2.07 106.31
C TYR A 723 -31.31 -2.10 107.17
N THR A 724 -30.16 -1.94 106.51
CA THR A 724 -28.88 -1.70 107.16
C THR A 724 -28.67 -0.20 107.36
N ILE A 725 -28.52 0.22 108.62
CA ILE A 725 -28.08 1.57 109.02
C ILE A 725 -26.62 1.54 109.49
N TYR A 726 -25.98 2.71 109.50
CA TYR A 726 -24.57 2.90 109.83
C TYR A 726 -24.41 3.78 111.07
N VAL A 727 -24.14 3.17 112.22
CA VAL A 727 -24.05 3.85 113.51
C VAL A 727 -22.94 4.92 113.44
N ASN A 728 -23.28 6.17 113.78
CA ASN A 728 -22.40 7.34 113.68
C ASN A 728 -21.81 7.57 112.27
N SER A 729 -22.56 7.24 111.20
CA SER A 729 -22.16 7.34 109.77
C SER A 729 -20.92 6.51 109.40
N ASN A 730 -20.49 5.59 110.27
CA ASN A 730 -19.29 4.79 110.06
C ASN A 730 -19.60 3.55 109.21
N ARG A 731 -19.00 3.47 108.01
CA ARG A 731 -19.16 2.35 107.07
C ARG A 731 -18.92 0.96 107.69
N SER A 732 -18.05 0.89 108.71
CA SER A 732 -17.69 -0.36 109.41
C SER A 732 -18.59 -0.68 110.61
N ARG A 733 -19.54 0.18 110.99
CA ARG A 733 -20.47 -0.04 112.10
C ARG A 733 -21.92 -0.17 111.61
N THR A 734 -22.21 -1.30 110.98
CA THR A 734 -23.55 -1.63 110.48
C THR A 734 -24.47 -2.21 111.55
N MET A 735 -25.76 -1.86 111.49
CA MET A 735 -26.83 -2.50 112.27
C MET A 735 -28.03 -2.75 111.34
N GLN A 736 -28.63 -3.94 111.41
CA GLN A 736 -29.93 -4.18 110.77
C GLN A 736 -31.06 -3.75 111.70
N VAL A 737 -32.03 -3.03 111.15
CA VAL A 737 -33.24 -2.55 111.85
C VAL A 737 -34.46 -2.71 110.95
N TYR A 738 -35.63 -2.86 111.56
CA TYR A 738 -36.89 -2.70 110.83
C TYR A 738 -37.26 -1.22 110.76
N CYS A 739 -37.38 -0.69 109.56
CA CYS A 739 -37.84 0.67 109.30
C CYS A 739 -39.33 0.70 108.98
N ASP A 740 -40.10 1.42 109.77
CA ASP A 740 -41.46 1.84 109.42
C ASP A 740 -41.40 3.22 108.74
N MET A 741 -41.63 3.21 107.43
CA MET A 741 -41.65 4.39 106.56
C MET A 741 -43.06 4.98 106.38
N THR A 742 -44.05 4.43 107.07
CA THR A 742 -45.48 4.68 106.82
C THR A 742 -46.18 5.41 107.97
N THR A 743 -45.98 5.00 109.22
CA THR A 743 -46.67 5.60 110.38
C THR A 743 -46.22 7.03 110.60
N ASP A 744 -47.16 7.97 110.75
CA ASP A 744 -46.88 9.37 111.15
C ASP A 744 -45.79 10.07 110.29
N GLY A 745 -45.78 9.78 108.98
CA GLY A 745 -44.78 10.32 108.04
C GLY A 745 -43.44 9.58 108.02
N GLY A 746 -43.35 8.41 108.66
CA GLY A 746 -42.28 7.44 108.49
C GLY A 746 -40.95 7.79 109.15
N GLY A 747 -39.91 7.06 108.73
CA GLY A 747 -38.54 7.21 109.20
C GLY A 747 -38.26 6.63 110.58
N TRP A 748 -39.12 5.73 111.08
CA TRP A 748 -39.02 5.12 112.42
C TRP A 748 -38.17 3.84 112.42
N ILE A 749 -37.28 3.71 113.40
CA ILE A 749 -36.60 2.47 113.78
C ILE A 749 -37.47 1.74 114.79
N VAL A 750 -37.95 0.54 114.48
CA VAL A 750 -38.72 -0.28 115.44
C VAL A 750 -37.77 -0.99 116.42
N LEU A 751 -38.03 -0.82 117.72
CA LEU A 751 -37.27 -1.39 118.84
C LEU A 751 -37.93 -2.64 119.43
N GLN A 752 -39.25 -2.71 119.38
CA GLN A 752 -40.08 -3.80 119.89
C GLN A 752 -41.31 -3.94 119.01
N ARG A 753 -41.67 -5.17 118.61
CA ARG A 753 -42.96 -5.50 117.98
C ARG A 753 -43.59 -6.71 118.66
N ARG A 754 -44.90 -6.64 118.94
CA ARG A 754 -45.77 -7.74 119.38
C ARG A 754 -47.15 -7.59 118.74
N ASN A 755 -47.67 -8.68 118.21
CA ASN A 755 -48.82 -8.73 117.32
C ASN A 755 -49.42 -10.15 117.15
N THR A 756 -48.74 -11.19 117.63
CA THR A 756 -49.20 -12.59 117.51
C THR A 756 -49.12 -13.38 118.82
N GLY A 757 -48.33 -12.92 119.80
CA GLY A 757 -48.16 -13.58 121.10
C GLY A 757 -47.37 -14.89 121.06
N LYS A 758 -46.71 -15.19 119.93
CA LYS A 758 -45.94 -16.43 119.73
C LYS A 758 -44.58 -16.37 120.41
N LEU A 759 -43.97 -15.19 120.45
CA LEU A 759 -42.67 -14.99 121.07
C LEU A 759 -42.83 -14.74 122.57
N ASP A 760 -42.17 -15.57 123.37
CA ASP A 760 -42.05 -15.30 124.80
C ASP A 760 -41.11 -14.10 125.06
N PHE A 761 -41.58 -13.18 125.90
CA PHE A 761 -40.85 -12.00 126.38
C PHE A 761 -40.44 -12.12 127.87
N MET A 762 -40.74 -13.24 128.53
CA MET A 762 -40.33 -13.53 129.91
C MET A 762 -38.85 -13.94 130.00
N ARG A 763 -37.98 -13.13 129.38
CA ARG A 763 -36.56 -13.43 129.13
C ARG A 763 -35.63 -12.93 130.24
N ARG A 764 -34.43 -13.50 130.25
CA ARG A 764 -33.35 -13.17 131.19
C ARG A 764 -32.59 -11.91 130.80
N TRP A 765 -31.86 -11.33 131.74
CA TRP A 765 -31.07 -10.11 131.59
C TRP A 765 -30.21 -10.10 130.33
N ARG A 766 -29.46 -11.19 130.10
CA ARG A 766 -28.54 -11.33 128.96
C ARG A 766 -29.24 -11.40 127.60
N GLU A 767 -30.48 -11.89 127.56
CA GLU A 767 -31.30 -11.91 126.35
C GLU A 767 -31.81 -10.50 126.04
N TYR A 768 -32.33 -9.79 127.05
CA TYR A 768 -32.76 -8.40 126.92
C TYR A 768 -31.64 -7.43 126.53
N MET A 769 -30.39 -7.71 126.94
CA MET A 769 -29.20 -6.99 126.46
C MET A 769 -28.98 -7.15 124.95
N LYS A 770 -28.92 -8.41 124.48
CA LYS A 770 -28.55 -8.77 123.09
C LYS A 770 -29.67 -8.52 122.07
N GLY A 771 -30.92 -8.68 122.50
CA GLY A 771 -32.10 -8.76 121.63
C GLY A 771 -32.45 -10.20 121.23
N PHE A 772 -33.73 -10.41 120.92
CA PHE A 772 -34.32 -11.70 120.60
C PHE A 772 -35.56 -11.53 119.70
N GLY A 773 -35.94 -12.58 118.96
CA GLY A 773 -37.00 -12.53 117.94
C GLY A 773 -36.49 -12.08 116.56
N GLU A 774 -37.41 -11.98 115.60
CA GLU A 774 -37.13 -11.69 114.19
C GLU A 774 -37.66 -10.31 113.79
N LEU A 775 -36.84 -9.51 113.10
CA LEU A 775 -37.18 -8.11 112.77
C LEU A 775 -38.47 -7.95 111.94
N THR A 776 -38.88 -8.99 111.22
CA THR A 776 -40.10 -9.01 110.39
C THR A 776 -41.36 -9.50 111.11
N ASP A 777 -41.25 -10.10 112.30
CA ASP A 777 -42.38 -10.58 113.13
C ASP A 777 -42.25 -10.00 114.56
N GLU A 778 -42.46 -10.80 115.62
CA GLU A 778 -42.23 -10.34 117.00
C GLU A 778 -40.74 -10.28 117.36
N PHE A 779 -40.31 -9.19 118.00
CA PHE A 779 -38.92 -9.03 118.48
C PHE A 779 -38.73 -7.97 119.57
N TRP A 780 -37.56 -8.05 120.22
CA TRP A 780 -36.93 -7.00 121.02
C TRP A 780 -35.53 -6.73 120.48
N LEU A 781 -35.21 -5.48 120.11
CA LEU A 781 -33.97 -5.12 119.41
C LEU A 781 -32.70 -5.38 120.25
N GLY A 782 -32.80 -5.30 121.57
CA GLY A 782 -31.69 -5.45 122.51
C GLY A 782 -31.24 -4.13 123.12
N LEU A 783 -31.17 -4.06 124.45
CA LEU A 783 -30.83 -2.85 125.21
C LEU A 783 -29.46 -2.28 124.84
N GLU A 784 -28.49 -3.12 124.45
CA GLU A 784 -27.19 -2.64 123.97
C GLU A 784 -27.33 -1.88 122.65
N LYS A 785 -28.11 -2.40 121.69
CA LYS A 785 -28.37 -1.71 120.41
C LYS A 785 -29.19 -0.43 120.61
N ILE A 786 -30.19 -0.46 121.49
CA ILE A 786 -31.00 0.71 121.85
C ILE A 786 -30.14 1.79 122.51
N HIS A 787 -29.18 1.40 123.36
CA HIS A 787 -28.16 2.31 123.88
C HIS A 787 -27.29 2.88 122.76
N GLU A 788 -26.74 2.08 121.84
CA GLU A 788 -25.90 2.59 120.74
C GLU A 788 -26.62 3.59 119.82
N LEU A 789 -27.92 3.40 119.57
CA LEU A 789 -28.73 4.33 118.76
C LEU A 789 -29.00 5.65 119.49
N THR A 790 -29.34 5.58 120.79
CA THR A 790 -29.75 6.76 121.58
C THR A 790 -28.60 7.51 122.25
N ASN A 791 -27.43 6.86 122.39
CA ASN A 791 -26.17 7.46 122.86
C ASN A 791 -25.44 8.21 121.73
N THR A 792 -26.17 9.10 121.07
CA THR A 792 -25.65 9.96 120.00
C THR A 792 -26.05 11.42 120.27
N PRO A 793 -25.45 12.41 119.56
CA PRO A 793 -25.88 13.81 119.62
C PRO A 793 -27.31 14.03 119.11
N THR A 794 -27.87 13.06 118.36
CA THR A 794 -29.25 13.08 117.88
C THR A 794 -30.23 12.88 119.03
N GLN A 795 -31.13 13.84 119.25
CA GLN A 795 -32.29 13.63 120.10
C GLN A 795 -33.32 12.78 119.34
N TYR A 796 -33.79 11.71 119.97
CA TYR A 796 -34.82 10.82 119.42
C TYR A 796 -36.15 11.05 120.14
N GLU A 797 -37.25 11.14 119.38
CA GLU A 797 -38.60 10.92 119.89
C GLU A 797 -38.87 9.41 119.90
N VAL A 798 -39.57 8.92 120.93
CA VAL A 798 -40.09 7.54 120.99
C VAL A 798 -41.59 7.54 120.85
N ARG A 799 -42.10 6.58 120.07
CA ARG A 799 -43.51 6.30 119.85
C ARG A 799 -43.84 4.89 120.34
N PHE A 800 -44.91 4.81 121.11
CA PHE A 800 -45.57 3.58 121.53
C PHE A 800 -46.90 3.52 120.79
N ASP A 801 -47.06 2.58 119.85
CA ASP A 801 -48.35 2.27 119.23
C ASP A 801 -48.95 1.06 119.94
N LEU A 802 -50.25 1.13 120.27
CA LEU A 802 -50.94 0.18 121.14
C LEU A 802 -52.27 -0.25 120.51
N GLY A 803 -52.67 -1.50 120.72
CA GLY A 803 -53.92 -2.03 120.18
C GLY A 803 -54.63 -3.05 121.07
N LEU A 804 -55.96 -3.10 120.86
CA LEU A 804 -56.87 -4.06 121.47
C LEU A 804 -58.07 -4.23 120.52
N GLY A 805 -58.24 -5.41 119.94
CA GLY A 805 -59.25 -5.68 118.92
C GLY A 805 -59.07 -4.74 117.73
N SER A 806 -60.13 -3.99 117.39
CA SER A 806 -60.09 -2.95 116.36
C SER A 806 -59.59 -1.58 116.86
N GLU A 807 -59.49 -1.34 118.16
CA GLU A 807 -59.03 -0.05 118.67
C GLU A 807 -57.51 0.09 118.54
N ARG A 808 -57.04 1.29 118.15
CA ARG A 808 -55.62 1.65 118.13
C ARG A 808 -55.42 3.02 118.77
N THR A 809 -54.39 3.15 119.60
CA THR A 809 -54.03 4.38 120.30
C THR A 809 -52.51 4.53 120.35
N TYR A 810 -52.00 5.72 120.69
CA TYR A 810 -50.56 5.94 120.76
C TYR A 810 -50.11 6.93 121.83
N ALA A 811 -48.84 6.81 122.21
CA ALA A 811 -48.10 7.76 123.02
C ALA A 811 -46.78 8.10 122.34
N VAL A 812 -46.40 9.37 122.33
CA VAL A 812 -45.08 9.87 121.88
C VAL A 812 -44.44 10.64 123.02
N TYR A 813 -43.12 10.52 123.15
CA TYR A 813 -42.33 11.31 124.10
C TYR A 813 -41.14 11.95 123.35
N ASP A 814 -40.91 13.25 123.55
CA ASP A 814 -40.00 14.07 122.73
C ASP A 814 -38.49 13.83 122.99
N ASN A 815 -38.15 12.98 123.96
CA ASN A 815 -36.80 12.52 124.24
C ASN A 815 -36.86 11.05 124.68
N PHE A 816 -35.90 10.25 124.23
CA PHE A 816 -35.72 8.87 124.65
C PHE A 816 -34.24 8.49 124.60
N LYS A 817 -33.68 8.14 125.76
CA LYS A 817 -32.33 7.57 125.87
C LYS A 817 -32.29 6.44 126.88
N VAL A 818 -31.49 5.43 126.57
CA VAL A 818 -31.23 4.29 127.44
C VAL A 818 -29.76 4.34 127.86
N ALA A 819 -29.51 4.33 129.17
CA ALA A 819 -28.16 4.37 129.74
C ALA A 819 -27.35 3.09 129.42
N PRO A 820 -26.00 3.06 129.55
CA PRO A 820 -25.23 1.83 129.36
C PRO A 820 -25.53 0.79 130.45
N SER A 821 -25.13 -0.46 130.21
CA SER A 821 -25.31 -1.60 131.13
C SER A 821 -24.79 -1.36 132.57
N LYS A 822 -23.70 -0.59 132.71
CA LYS A 822 -23.14 -0.14 134.00
C LYS A 822 -24.12 0.68 134.85
N GLN A 823 -25.08 1.35 134.21
CA GLN A 823 -26.16 2.13 134.83
C GLN A 823 -27.52 1.39 134.69
N LYS A 824 -27.50 0.05 134.63
CA LYS A 824 -28.68 -0.83 134.56
C LYS A 824 -29.72 -0.44 133.50
N PHE A 825 -29.25 0.14 132.39
CA PHE A 825 -30.07 0.62 131.28
C PHE A 825 -31.16 1.63 131.69
N ASN A 826 -30.86 2.50 132.66
CA ASN A 826 -31.72 3.58 133.14
C ASN A 826 -32.41 4.37 131.99
N LEU A 827 -33.71 4.60 132.11
CA LEU A 827 -34.54 5.30 131.12
C LEU A 827 -34.56 6.81 131.33
N THR A 828 -34.07 7.55 130.34
CA THR A 828 -34.40 8.98 130.17
C THR A 828 -35.55 9.10 129.17
N ILE A 829 -36.66 9.72 129.58
CA ILE A 829 -37.82 9.97 128.72
C ILE A 829 -38.34 11.40 128.84
N GLY A 830 -38.82 11.98 127.73
CA GLY A 830 -39.23 13.38 127.60
C GLY A 830 -40.71 13.65 127.83
N ASN A 831 -41.20 14.77 127.31
CA ASN A 831 -42.58 15.25 127.48
C ASN A 831 -43.57 14.39 126.69
N TYR A 832 -44.68 14.01 127.34
CA TYR A 832 -45.76 13.22 126.73
C TYR A 832 -46.60 13.98 125.69
N LYS A 833 -47.00 13.28 124.62
CA LYS A 833 -48.06 13.65 123.69
C LYS A 833 -48.74 12.40 123.12
N GLY A 834 -50.07 12.31 123.14
CA GLY A 834 -50.78 11.21 122.49
C GLY A 834 -52.27 11.14 122.83
N ASN A 835 -52.89 10.00 122.55
CA ASN A 835 -54.26 9.66 122.95
C ASN A 835 -54.35 8.41 123.85
N ALA A 836 -53.22 7.77 124.19
CA ALA A 836 -53.16 6.63 125.12
C ALA A 836 -53.11 7.00 126.62
N GLY A 837 -53.04 8.30 126.96
CA GLY A 837 -52.60 8.79 128.27
C GLY A 837 -51.11 8.54 128.55
N ASP A 838 -50.54 9.23 129.54
CA ASP A 838 -49.13 9.09 129.94
C ASP A 838 -48.95 7.94 130.94
N ALA A 839 -48.06 7.01 130.59
CA ALA A 839 -47.67 5.90 131.45
C ALA A 839 -46.14 5.77 131.64
N MET A 840 -45.33 6.58 130.93
CA MET A 840 -43.87 6.43 130.92
C MET A 840 -43.13 7.55 131.66
N THR A 841 -43.73 8.72 131.87
CA THR A 841 -43.08 9.77 132.69
C THR A 841 -42.86 9.27 134.12
N TYR A 842 -43.75 8.42 134.65
CA TYR A 842 -43.57 7.68 135.90
C TYR A 842 -42.32 6.77 135.92
N HIS A 843 -41.91 6.26 134.76
CA HIS A 843 -40.77 5.36 134.59
C HIS A 843 -39.45 6.10 134.32
N HIS A 844 -39.46 7.43 134.23
CA HIS A 844 -38.26 8.25 134.08
C HIS A 844 -37.29 8.01 135.25
N GLY A 845 -36.00 7.82 134.97
CA GLY A 845 -34.99 7.52 135.98
C GLY A 845 -35.01 6.07 136.49
N GLY A 846 -35.98 5.25 136.07
CA GLY A 846 -36.08 3.85 136.44
C GLY A 846 -35.02 2.99 135.73
N SER A 847 -34.45 2.04 136.46
CA SER A 847 -33.60 0.99 135.88
C SER A 847 -34.44 -0.14 135.29
N PHE A 848 -33.89 -0.85 134.31
CA PHE A 848 -34.56 -2.01 133.73
C PHE A 848 -34.42 -3.20 134.67
N SER A 849 -35.48 -4.00 134.89
CA SER A 849 -35.44 -5.23 135.70
C SER A 849 -35.94 -6.43 134.91
N THR A 850 -35.34 -7.59 135.15
CA THR A 850 -35.74 -8.90 134.61
C THR A 850 -35.97 -9.90 135.75
N VAL A 851 -36.52 -11.07 135.40
CA VAL A 851 -36.79 -12.19 136.32
C VAL A 851 -35.56 -12.68 137.10
N ASP A 852 -34.37 -12.43 136.57
CA ASP A 852 -33.06 -12.85 137.07
C ASP A 852 -32.13 -11.67 137.44
N SER A 853 -32.59 -10.42 137.26
CA SER A 853 -31.89 -9.22 137.68
C SER A 853 -32.91 -8.18 138.14
N ASP A 854 -33.18 -8.19 139.45
CA ASP A 854 -33.90 -7.10 140.08
C ASP A 854 -33.03 -5.83 140.11
N ASN A 855 -33.60 -4.71 139.70
CA ASN A 855 -33.02 -3.37 139.77
C ASN A 855 -34.10 -2.31 140.08
N ASP A 856 -35.28 -2.70 140.56
CA ASP A 856 -36.39 -1.77 140.81
C ASP A 856 -36.44 -1.26 142.26
N ILE A 857 -37.49 -0.51 142.60
CA ILE A 857 -37.61 0.22 143.88
C ILE A 857 -38.65 -0.43 144.80
N ALA A 858 -39.35 -1.48 144.34
CA ALA A 858 -40.34 -2.17 145.14
C ALA A 858 -39.71 -3.12 146.17
N LEU A 859 -40.54 -3.61 147.11
CA LEU A 859 -40.16 -4.64 148.08
C LEU A 859 -40.04 -6.06 147.49
N SER A 860 -40.37 -6.22 146.20
CA SER A 860 -40.41 -7.51 145.51
C SER A 860 -40.31 -7.32 143.99
N ASN A 861 -39.34 -7.99 143.35
CA ASN A 861 -39.09 -7.97 141.91
C ASN A 861 -40.38 -7.85 141.06
N CYS A 862 -40.58 -6.68 140.47
CA CYS A 862 -41.79 -6.39 139.71
C CYS A 862 -41.80 -7.16 138.37
N ALA A 863 -40.64 -7.44 137.77
CA ALA A 863 -40.55 -8.19 136.52
C ALA A 863 -41.04 -9.64 136.65
N LEU A 864 -40.73 -10.29 137.78
CA LEU A 864 -41.23 -11.61 138.14
C LEU A 864 -42.73 -11.56 138.47
N THR A 865 -43.14 -10.60 139.30
CA THR A 865 -44.53 -10.43 139.76
C THR A 865 -45.50 -10.09 138.61
N HIS A 866 -45.04 -9.34 137.61
CA HIS A 866 -45.84 -8.84 136.49
C HIS A 866 -45.49 -9.48 135.14
N GLN A 867 -44.75 -10.59 135.17
CA GLN A 867 -44.51 -11.49 134.03
C GLN A 867 -43.95 -10.80 132.76
N GLY A 868 -43.04 -9.84 132.94
CA GLY A 868 -42.39 -9.14 131.83
C GLY A 868 -41.29 -8.19 132.32
N ALA A 869 -40.25 -7.99 131.52
CA ALA A 869 -39.13 -7.13 131.90
C ALA A 869 -39.36 -5.67 131.48
N TRP A 870 -39.17 -4.72 132.38
CA TRP A 870 -39.47 -3.32 132.11
C TRP A 870 -38.58 -2.38 132.93
N TRP A 871 -38.63 -1.08 132.62
CA TRP A 871 -38.15 -0.04 133.52
C TRP A 871 -39.15 0.13 134.65
N TYR A 872 -38.88 -0.42 135.83
CA TYR A 872 -39.83 -0.43 136.94
C TYR A 872 -39.42 0.61 138.02
N GLN A 873 -40.41 1.14 138.74
CA GLN A 873 -40.20 1.91 139.97
C GLN A 873 -40.87 1.17 141.15
N ASN A 874 -41.96 1.68 141.72
CA ASN A 874 -42.85 0.87 142.56
C ASN A 874 -43.80 0.08 141.65
N CYS A 875 -43.22 -0.90 140.96
CA CYS A 875 -43.76 -1.55 139.78
C CYS A 875 -44.15 -0.55 138.67
N HIS A 876 -45.36 -0.59 138.08
CA HIS A 876 -45.60 0.07 136.79
C HIS A 876 -46.97 0.71 136.55
N LEU A 877 -46.96 1.70 135.64
CA LEU A 877 -48.16 2.17 134.91
C LEU A 877 -48.25 1.57 133.48
N ALA A 878 -47.16 1.04 132.93
CA ALA A 878 -47.14 0.27 131.69
C ALA A 878 -46.10 -0.86 131.77
N ASN A 879 -46.42 -2.00 131.17
CA ASN A 879 -45.50 -3.12 130.92
C ASN A 879 -45.89 -3.76 129.58
N LEU A 880 -45.19 -3.42 128.50
CA LEU A 880 -45.48 -3.96 127.16
C LEU A 880 -44.77 -5.30 126.89
N ASN A 881 -43.84 -5.66 127.78
CA ASN A 881 -43.11 -6.93 127.76
C ASN A 881 -43.81 -8.02 128.62
N GLY A 882 -44.98 -7.73 129.18
CA GLY A 882 -45.80 -8.65 129.99
C GLY A 882 -46.27 -9.90 129.24
N ARG A 883 -47.04 -10.77 129.90
CA ARG A 883 -47.52 -12.01 129.27
C ARG A 883 -48.67 -11.73 128.31
N PHE A 884 -48.45 -12.02 127.02
CA PHE A 884 -49.43 -11.76 125.97
C PHE A 884 -50.73 -12.54 126.23
N GLY A 885 -51.88 -11.86 126.14
CA GLY A 885 -53.20 -12.43 126.42
C GLY A 885 -53.54 -12.68 127.91
N ASP A 886 -52.61 -12.49 128.85
CA ASP A 886 -52.88 -12.73 130.28
C ASP A 886 -53.67 -11.57 130.91
N ASN A 887 -54.94 -11.80 131.25
CA ASN A 887 -55.84 -10.78 131.84
C ASN A 887 -55.79 -10.75 133.38
N ARG A 888 -54.87 -11.47 134.02
CA ARG A 888 -54.67 -11.38 135.49
C ARG A 888 -54.01 -10.04 135.85
N HIS A 889 -54.39 -9.49 136.99
CA HIS A 889 -54.05 -8.14 137.42
C HIS A 889 -52.55 -7.82 137.28
N SER A 890 -52.22 -6.90 136.38
CA SER A 890 -50.87 -6.43 136.05
C SER A 890 -49.92 -7.47 135.42
N MET A 891 -50.38 -8.68 135.09
CA MET A 891 -49.54 -9.74 134.49
C MET A 891 -49.50 -9.69 132.95
N GLY A 892 -50.49 -9.02 132.34
CA GLY A 892 -50.62 -8.88 130.89
C GLY A 892 -49.70 -7.83 130.26
N VAL A 893 -49.71 -7.76 128.93
CA VAL A 893 -49.22 -6.60 128.17
C VAL A 893 -50.16 -5.44 128.45
N ASN A 894 -49.77 -4.43 129.22
CA ASN A 894 -50.72 -3.43 129.75
C ASN A 894 -50.22 -1.98 129.71
N TRP A 895 -51.18 -1.05 129.56
CA TRP A 895 -50.99 0.40 129.59
C TRP A 895 -52.14 1.05 130.39
N LYS A 896 -51.87 1.32 131.67
CA LYS A 896 -52.86 1.69 132.69
C LYS A 896 -53.79 2.85 132.30
N PRO A 897 -53.31 3.96 131.72
CA PRO A 897 -54.16 5.10 131.40
C PRO A 897 -55.20 4.84 130.30
N TRP A 898 -55.10 3.73 129.55
CA TRP A 898 -56.00 3.42 128.44
C TRP A 898 -56.94 2.24 128.73
N LYS A 899 -56.40 1.10 129.19
CA LYS A 899 -57.18 -0.14 129.47
C LYS A 899 -56.93 -0.72 130.88
N GLY A 900 -56.30 0.04 131.76
CA GLY A 900 -56.02 -0.39 133.13
C GLY A 900 -54.98 -1.51 133.21
N HIS A 901 -55.13 -2.37 134.22
CA HIS A 901 -54.22 -3.49 134.52
C HIS A 901 -54.89 -4.87 134.37
N LEU A 902 -56.17 -4.93 133.98
CA LEU A 902 -57.00 -6.15 133.95
C LEU A 902 -57.25 -6.67 132.52
N GLN A 903 -56.65 -6.02 131.51
CA GLN A 903 -56.84 -6.36 130.11
C GLN A 903 -55.49 -6.32 129.38
N SER A 904 -55.12 -7.45 128.78
CA SER A 904 -53.91 -7.62 127.98
C SER A 904 -54.14 -7.06 126.56
N LEU A 905 -53.22 -6.25 126.08
CA LEU A 905 -53.22 -5.69 124.73
C LEU A 905 -52.80 -6.75 123.70
N ASP A 906 -53.38 -6.69 122.50
CA ASP A 906 -53.09 -7.63 121.39
C ASP A 906 -52.11 -7.08 120.35
N PHE A 907 -51.68 -5.82 120.51
CA PHE A 907 -50.68 -5.20 119.65
C PHE A 907 -49.86 -4.16 120.42
N THR A 908 -48.54 -4.24 120.31
CA THR A 908 -47.63 -3.15 120.73
C THR A 908 -46.46 -3.00 119.77
N GLU A 909 -46.11 -1.74 119.47
CA GLU A 909 -44.80 -1.38 118.94
C GLU A 909 -44.15 -0.27 119.76
N ILE A 910 -42.84 -0.38 119.99
CA ILE A 910 -41.99 0.72 120.45
C ILE A 910 -41.07 1.08 119.30
N LYS A 911 -41.03 2.34 118.88
CA LYS A 911 -40.19 2.80 117.75
C LYS A 911 -39.68 4.22 117.95
N ILE A 912 -38.50 4.53 117.41
CA ILE A 912 -37.80 5.81 117.60
C ILE A 912 -37.44 6.47 116.27
N ARG A 913 -37.39 7.80 116.23
CA ARG A 913 -36.80 8.56 115.11
C ARG A 913 -36.18 9.88 115.59
N PRO A 914 -35.30 10.53 114.81
CA PRO A 914 -34.78 11.86 115.15
C PRO A 914 -35.90 12.90 115.28
N VAL A 915 -35.91 13.69 116.36
CA VAL A 915 -36.95 14.70 116.63
C VAL A 915 -37.13 15.64 115.43
N GLY A 916 -38.38 15.81 115.00
CA GLY A 916 -38.73 16.71 113.90
C GLY A 916 -38.45 16.14 112.50
N ALA A 917 -38.19 14.83 112.38
CA ALA A 917 -38.05 14.14 111.10
C ALA A 917 -39.20 14.44 110.11
N ALA A 918 -40.45 14.24 110.54
CA ALA A 918 -41.65 14.48 109.74
C ALA A 918 -41.82 15.96 109.33
N GLY A 919 -41.39 16.92 110.16
CA GLY A 919 -41.57 18.35 109.92
C GLY A 919 -40.79 18.90 108.74
N ARG A 920 -39.68 18.25 108.34
CA ARG A 920 -38.78 18.78 107.30
C ARG A 920 -39.27 18.56 105.86
N GLN A 921 -40.11 17.56 105.57
CA GLN A 921 -40.62 17.32 104.21
C GLN A 921 -41.48 18.48 103.67
N LYS A 922 -42.35 19.09 104.50
CA LYS A 922 -43.24 20.18 104.07
C LYS A 922 -42.51 21.48 103.64
N ARG A 923 -41.22 21.64 103.94
CA ARG A 923 -40.42 22.81 103.52
C ARG A 923 -39.62 22.61 102.23
N SER A 924 -39.34 21.38 101.78
CA SER A 924 -38.56 21.15 100.55
C SER A 924 -39.42 21.19 99.27
N LEU A 925 -40.68 20.75 99.34
CA LEU A 925 -41.58 20.66 98.19
C LEU A 925 -41.85 22.00 97.47
N LYS A 926 -41.80 23.14 98.18
CA LYS A 926 -41.95 24.47 97.56
C LYS A 926 -40.72 24.98 96.80
N ARG A 927 -39.61 24.24 96.74
CA ARG A 927 -38.32 24.72 96.17
C ARG A 927 -37.77 23.87 95.03
N ARG A 928 -38.61 23.06 94.37
CA ARG A 928 -38.25 22.15 93.26
C ARG A 928 -39.22 22.17 92.06
N VAL A 929 -40.01 23.23 91.91
CA VAL A 929 -40.88 23.46 90.73
C VAL A 929 -40.42 24.69 89.95
N ALA A 930 -39.10 24.82 89.80
CA ALA A 930 -38.46 25.81 88.95
C ALA A 930 -37.24 25.13 88.29
N VAL A 931 -37.15 25.25 86.97
CA VAL A 931 -36.18 24.57 86.09
C VAL A 931 -36.34 23.04 86.04
N PHE A 932 -37.24 22.61 85.16
CA PHE A 932 -36.96 21.64 84.10
C PHE A 932 -37.57 22.18 82.79
#